data_AF-A0A0R2DCB2-F1
#
_entry.id   AF-A0A0R2DCB2-F1
#
_cell.length_a   1.000
_cell.length_b   1.000
_cell.length_c   1.000
_cell.angle_alpha   90.00
_cell.angle_beta   90.00
_cell.angle_gamma   90.00
#
_symmetry.space_group_name_H-M   'P 1'
#
loop_
_entity.id
_entity.type
_entity.pdbx_description
1 polymer ?
#
loop_
_entity_poly.entity_id
_entity_poly.type
_entity_poly.pdbx_seq_one_letter_code
_entity_poly.pdbx_strand_id
1 'polypeptide(L)'
;MGLVIGLLCLVTVLVAGSITAHATDITAQTTGLDGPSSIAEETGNNVYTPVTDTTQLDSGQNFQLYYTWGVKDGVQVRDGDTATITMPTNASASPAKFDVMAKDANNTVVGEVLIKVGTNVGVITFNNKMSKTNVGRTGTLQFNAVGTNKKASSGGATYVINKNGWVNEHDYTGVLPNKITWDIVFNPNNKDMGKVTLTDTIGPLQTFINDSSISAKYDDGTVLKPTVAANGSTVTFTFDNITKNTTLVYYTSVDTAAITGSTSGVFSNKVDLVSAAGDTGSSSTGEDPGSSTPDGPIKSGSTKNFHWGGKAVLDGDYVGGFNLTKSALGDAAMTLPGAEYKVQKQADGGSWSDIQTGLTTDATGVLSDPLLPVGDYRLIETKAPDGYLLPDYSSDKDKPIEFTIAASDAAAGNTIHELTQVDNPNSVTLTKKDASTGDVLAGATYQLKDSTGKVVADNLVTDVHGQVTVSKLAPGDYNFYEVTPPDGYEKNTEPVPVTVSAAGTAAVGVEQVDKPITVASSSSAETSSTPSSSVTSSTSTSAIPSSSSSSLASSSISTESSSKPVVSSSIPSSSSSEESSSSTPSASASIPSASSEPMSSESGSSTTFDSDSAVTPSKKPTPPTSEPEPDSSSDSTSSSEPEPVKKDSSSSSSSHPATVKRNQSSRADLASNALTTANAGGTNLPSASGAAAKPKGLKRFLPQTNEQKSLFAMILGLLVFGTSVSVWQWCRSTKR
;
A
#
# COMPACT_ATOMS: atom_id res chain seq x y z
N MET A 1 -39.99 -57.59 -26.59
CA MET A 1 -39.25 -56.72 -27.53
C MET A 1 -38.64 -55.59 -26.71
N GLY A 2 -37.35 -55.26 -26.90
CA GLY A 2 -36.58 -54.39 -25.99
C GLY A 2 -36.29 -55.11 -24.66
N LEU A 3 -35.07 -55.53 -24.29
CA LEU A 3 -33.69 -55.22 -24.69
C LEU A 3 -33.10 -53.94 -24.07
N VAL A 4 -31.89 -54.10 -23.52
CA VAL A 4 -31.17 -53.20 -22.62
C VAL A 4 -29.94 -52.63 -23.32
N ILE A 5 -29.61 -51.36 -23.06
CA ILE A 5 -28.26 -50.77 -22.87
C ILE A 5 -28.46 -49.27 -22.58
N GLY A 6 -27.62 -48.68 -21.72
CA GLY A 6 -27.70 -47.27 -21.33
C GLY A 6 -26.58 -46.41 -21.92
N LEU A 7 -26.74 -45.08 -21.84
CA LEU A 7 -25.65 -44.15 -22.12
C LEU A 7 -25.68 -42.92 -21.20
N LEU A 8 -24.65 -42.86 -20.35
CA LEU A 8 -23.90 -41.68 -19.92
C LEU A 8 -24.35 -40.32 -20.51
N CYS A 9 -25.03 -39.50 -19.70
CA CYS A 9 -25.07 -38.05 -19.93
C CYS A 9 -23.95 -37.37 -19.13
N LEU A 10 -22.94 -36.91 -19.87
CA LEU A 10 -21.78 -36.19 -19.36
C LEU A 10 -22.17 -34.93 -18.58
N VAL A 11 -21.90 -34.90 -17.27
CA VAL A 11 -21.91 -33.63 -16.51
C VAL A 11 -20.64 -32.87 -16.90
N THR A 12 -20.75 -31.96 -17.87
CA THR A 12 -19.68 -31.01 -18.17
C THR A 12 -19.57 -30.03 -17.01
N VAL A 13 -18.74 -30.36 -16.03
CA VAL A 13 -18.31 -29.41 -15.00
C VAL A 13 -17.47 -28.34 -15.69
N LEU A 14 -18.15 -27.29 -16.12
CA LEU A 14 -17.51 -26.13 -16.73
C LEU A 14 -16.86 -25.34 -15.58
N VAL A 15 -15.64 -25.75 -15.23
CA VAL A 15 -14.77 -25.04 -14.28
C VAL A 15 -14.31 -23.74 -14.94
N ALA A 16 -15.25 -22.79 -15.07
CA ALA A 16 -14.91 -21.39 -15.07
C ALA A 16 -14.20 -21.12 -13.75
N GLY A 17 -12.89 -20.92 -13.82
CA GLY A 17 -12.01 -20.76 -12.66
C GLY A 17 -12.50 -19.64 -11.77
N SER A 18 -13.31 -19.99 -10.77
CA SER A 18 -13.77 -19.05 -9.77
C SER A 18 -12.55 -18.69 -8.94
N ILE A 19 -12.01 -17.50 -9.19
CA ILE A 19 -10.99 -16.89 -8.34
C ILE A 19 -11.68 -16.56 -7.02
N THR A 20 -11.82 -17.58 -6.18
CA THR A 20 -12.29 -17.44 -4.81
C THR A 20 -11.27 -16.57 -4.12
N ALA A 21 -11.62 -15.30 -3.89
CA ALA A 21 -10.82 -14.41 -3.06
C ALA A 21 -10.71 -15.06 -1.68
N HIS A 22 -9.55 -15.64 -1.40
CA HIS A 22 -9.25 -16.33 -0.15
C HIS A 22 -9.01 -15.28 0.94
N ALA A 23 -10.11 -14.64 1.37
CA ALA A 23 -10.15 -13.73 2.51
C ALA A 23 -9.78 -14.50 3.78
N THR A 24 -8.55 -14.31 4.24
CA THR A 24 -7.98 -14.92 5.44
C THR A 24 -7.98 -13.90 6.57
N ASP A 25 -8.41 -14.29 7.76
CA ASP A 25 -8.16 -13.49 8.96
C ASP A 25 -6.67 -13.61 9.33
N ILE A 26 -5.94 -12.51 9.14
CA ILE A 26 -4.53 -12.37 9.46
C ILE A 26 -4.29 -11.60 10.77
N THR A 27 -5.31 -11.39 11.62
CA THR A 27 -5.20 -10.65 12.90
C THR A 27 -4.03 -11.17 13.75
N ALA A 28 -3.87 -12.50 13.87
CA ALA A 28 -2.76 -13.13 14.61
C ALA A 28 -1.36 -12.85 14.01
N GLN A 29 -1.29 -12.34 12.78
CA GLN A 29 -0.08 -11.91 12.09
C GLN A 29 0.13 -10.38 12.11
N THR A 30 -0.75 -9.64 12.78
CA THR A 30 -0.59 -8.20 13.02
C THR A 30 0.01 -7.92 14.40
N THR A 31 0.29 -6.64 14.67
CA THR A 31 0.66 -6.07 15.97
C THR A 31 -0.07 -4.75 16.18
N GLY A 32 -0.37 -4.38 17.44
CA GLY A 32 -0.86 -3.04 17.80
C GLY A 32 -2.29 -2.71 17.32
N LEU A 33 -3.09 -3.74 17.03
CA LEU A 33 -4.52 -3.63 16.72
C LEU A 33 -5.40 -4.20 17.85
N ASP A 34 -4.80 -4.82 18.86
CA ASP A 34 -5.42 -5.40 20.05
C ASP A 34 -5.81 -4.35 21.11
N GLY A 35 -5.28 -3.14 21.00
CA GLY A 35 -5.71 -1.96 21.76
C GLY A 35 -5.01 -0.68 21.28
N PRO A 36 -5.52 0.51 21.64
CA PRO A 36 -4.92 1.78 21.25
C PRO A 36 -3.56 1.99 21.93
N SER A 37 -2.57 2.46 21.16
CA SER A 37 -1.24 2.85 21.67
C SER A 37 -1.28 4.15 22.47
N SER A 38 -2.30 5.00 22.26
CA SER A 38 -2.64 6.10 23.17
C SER A 38 -4.11 6.54 23.03
N ILE A 39 -4.61 7.25 24.04
CA ILE A 39 -5.94 7.86 24.07
C ILE A 39 -5.80 9.34 24.47
N ALA A 40 -6.59 10.23 23.87
CA ALA A 40 -6.68 11.63 24.30
C ALA A 40 -8.14 12.10 24.38
N GLU A 41 -8.49 12.86 25.41
CA GLU A 41 -9.83 13.46 25.63
C GLU A 41 -9.91 14.84 24.97
N GLU A 42 -11.05 15.18 24.37
CA GLU A 42 -11.32 16.53 23.85
C GLU A 42 -11.72 17.47 25.01
N THR A 43 -10.79 18.31 25.47
CA THR A 43 -11.04 19.26 26.58
C THR A 43 -11.64 20.60 26.11
N GLY A 44 -11.82 20.79 24.80
CA GLY A 44 -12.56 21.93 24.24
C GLY A 44 -12.14 22.26 22.80
N ASN A 45 -13.10 22.62 21.94
CA ASN A 45 -12.87 23.15 20.59
C ASN A 45 -11.81 22.39 19.74
N ASN A 46 -11.88 21.05 19.70
CA ASN A 46 -10.92 20.16 19.03
C ASN A 46 -9.48 20.17 19.61
N VAL A 47 -9.26 20.71 20.81
CA VAL A 47 -8.02 20.53 21.58
C VAL A 47 -8.10 19.23 22.36
N TYR A 48 -7.04 18.42 22.28
CA TYR A 48 -6.98 17.09 22.87
C TYR A 48 -5.85 16.97 23.91
N THR A 49 -6.14 16.38 25.07
CA THR A 49 -5.17 16.11 26.13
C THR A 49 -5.01 14.60 26.36
N PRO A 50 -3.77 14.07 26.47
CA PRO A 50 -3.54 12.63 26.71
C PRO A 50 -4.24 12.12 27.99
N VAL A 51 -4.91 10.97 27.87
CA VAL A 51 -5.55 10.27 29.00
C VAL A 51 -4.54 9.31 29.63
N THR A 52 -4.29 9.46 30.94
CA THR A 52 -3.39 8.58 31.70
C THR A 52 -4.12 7.39 32.34
N ASP A 53 -5.34 7.58 32.83
CA ASP A 53 -6.22 6.50 33.31
C ASP A 53 -7.23 6.10 32.24
N THR A 54 -6.82 5.18 31.36
CA THR A 54 -7.69 4.64 30.31
C THR A 54 -8.81 3.74 30.85
N THR A 55 -8.88 3.47 32.15
CA THR A 55 -10.03 2.78 32.75
C THR A 55 -11.24 3.71 32.91
N GLN A 56 -11.05 5.03 32.91
CA GLN A 56 -12.09 6.04 33.18
C GLN A 56 -12.46 6.90 31.95
N LEU A 57 -12.91 6.26 30.88
CA LEU A 57 -13.44 6.96 29.70
C LEU A 57 -14.90 7.39 29.94
N ASP A 58 -15.07 8.62 30.45
CA ASP A 58 -16.33 9.16 30.95
C ASP A 58 -17.45 9.29 29.90
N SER A 59 -18.67 8.95 30.33
CA SER A 59 -19.87 8.88 29.50
C SER A 59 -20.19 10.22 28.84
N GLY A 60 -20.10 10.24 27.51
CA GLY A 60 -20.42 11.43 26.71
C GLY A 60 -19.23 12.35 26.43
N GLN A 61 -18.03 12.06 26.96
CA GLN A 61 -16.81 12.76 26.55
C GLN A 61 -16.26 12.18 25.25
N ASN A 62 -15.67 13.04 24.42
CA ASN A 62 -15.09 12.66 23.13
C ASN A 62 -13.62 12.26 23.32
N PHE A 63 -13.21 11.14 22.73
CA PHE A 63 -11.84 10.64 22.79
C PHE A 63 -11.31 10.32 21.40
N GLN A 64 -10.05 10.67 21.12
CA GLN A 64 -9.30 10.09 20.00
C GLN A 64 -8.59 8.83 20.47
N LEU A 65 -8.82 7.73 19.73
CA LEU A 65 -8.09 6.48 19.89
C LEU A 65 -7.01 6.42 18.81
N TYR A 66 -5.74 6.31 19.21
CA TYR A 66 -4.60 6.14 18.30
C TYR A 66 -4.06 4.72 18.40
N TYR A 67 -3.70 4.13 17.27
CA TYR A 67 -3.11 2.80 17.16
C TYR A 67 -1.83 2.89 16.35
N THR A 68 -0.76 2.26 16.84
CA THR A 68 0.51 2.08 16.13
C THR A 68 0.60 0.61 15.76
N TRP A 69 0.38 0.29 14.49
CA TRP A 69 0.07 -1.07 14.05
C TRP A 69 1.06 -1.58 13.02
N GLY A 70 0.99 -2.88 12.71
CA GLY A 70 1.65 -3.41 11.52
C GLY A 70 1.28 -4.86 11.18
N VAL A 71 1.76 -5.32 10.03
CA VAL A 71 1.73 -6.73 9.61
C VAL A 71 3.15 -7.28 9.66
N LYS A 72 3.37 -8.40 10.36
CA LYS A 72 4.69 -9.02 10.53
C LYS A 72 5.37 -9.30 9.18
N ASP A 73 6.70 -9.23 9.15
CA ASP A 73 7.47 -9.46 7.93
C ASP A 73 7.33 -10.91 7.42
N GLY A 74 7.44 -11.10 6.11
CA GLY A 74 7.28 -12.37 5.41
C GLY A 74 5.83 -12.86 5.25
N VAL A 75 4.86 -12.29 5.98
CA VAL A 75 3.43 -12.68 5.89
C VAL A 75 2.86 -12.31 4.52
N GLN A 76 2.35 -13.30 3.79
CA GLN A 76 1.68 -13.08 2.50
C GLN A 76 0.27 -12.54 2.72
N VAL A 77 -0.01 -11.34 2.21
CA VAL A 77 -1.32 -10.66 2.32
C VAL A 77 -1.98 -10.64 0.95
N ARG A 78 -3.23 -11.10 0.85
CA ARG A 78 -4.00 -11.24 -0.38
C ARG A 78 -5.16 -10.24 -0.45
N ASP A 79 -5.72 -10.11 -1.64
CA ASP A 79 -6.94 -9.33 -1.88
C ASP A 79 -8.11 -9.90 -1.06
N GLY A 80 -8.61 -9.11 -0.11
CA GLY A 80 -9.67 -9.50 0.82
C GLY A 80 -9.22 -10.12 2.14
N ASP A 81 -7.92 -10.30 2.41
CA ASP A 81 -7.45 -10.68 3.75
C ASP A 81 -7.83 -9.59 4.78
N THR A 82 -8.10 -9.97 6.03
CA THR A 82 -8.62 -9.06 7.06
C THR A 82 -7.80 -9.05 8.35
N ALA A 83 -7.86 -7.94 9.08
CA ALA A 83 -7.35 -7.84 10.44
C ALA A 83 -8.34 -7.08 11.35
N THR A 84 -8.50 -7.55 12.59
CA THR A 84 -9.43 -6.98 13.57
C THR A 84 -8.76 -5.90 14.41
N ILE A 85 -9.41 -4.75 14.52
CA ILE A 85 -9.07 -3.64 15.42
C ILE A 85 -9.95 -3.78 16.66
N THR A 86 -9.38 -3.79 17.86
CA THR A 86 -10.09 -3.96 19.13
C THR A 86 -10.10 -2.66 19.92
N MET A 87 -11.28 -2.22 20.34
CA MET A 87 -11.48 -0.98 21.10
C MET A 87 -11.58 -1.26 22.60
N PRO A 88 -11.29 -0.26 23.47
CA PRO A 88 -11.61 -0.32 24.89
C PRO A 88 -13.11 -0.62 25.11
N THR A 89 -13.43 -1.44 26.12
CA THR A 89 -14.82 -1.82 26.44
C THR A 89 -15.63 -0.69 27.08
N ASN A 90 -14.95 0.37 27.53
CA ASN A 90 -15.50 1.62 28.06
C ASN A 90 -15.56 2.75 27.02
N ALA A 91 -15.38 2.44 25.73
CA ALA A 91 -15.50 3.37 24.60
C ALA A 91 -16.48 2.85 23.55
N SER A 92 -17.16 3.76 22.85
CA SER A 92 -18.05 3.46 21.73
C SER A 92 -17.73 4.37 20.55
N ALA A 93 -17.28 3.81 19.43
CA ALA A 93 -17.04 4.56 18.20
C ALA A 93 -18.35 4.81 17.41
N SER A 94 -18.40 5.93 16.69
CA SER A 94 -19.36 6.10 15.59
C SER A 94 -19.01 5.10 14.47
N PRO A 95 -20.00 4.57 13.71
CA PRO A 95 -19.71 3.82 12.49
C PRO A 95 -18.87 4.67 11.53
N ALA A 96 -17.91 4.04 10.87
CA ALA A 96 -16.92 4.72 10.04
C ALA A 96 -16.44 3.81 8.91
N LYS A 97 -16.11 4.41 7.77
CA LYS A 97 -15.45 3.76 6.64
C LYS A 97 -14.40 4.72 6.10
N PHE A 98 -13.14 4.30 6.05
CA PHE A 98 -12.05 5.11 5.52
C PHE A 98 -10.91 4.23 5.01
N ASP A 99 -10.21 4.70 3.99
CA ASP A 99 -9.12 3.95 3.37
C ASP A 99 -7.88 3.87 4.28
N VAL A 100 -7.12 2.80 4.13
CA VAL A 100 -5.72 2.71 4.57
C VAL A 100 -4.86 3.22 3.42
N MET A 101 -4.28 4.41 3.59
CA MET A 101 -3.42 5.03 2.58
C MET A 101 -1.96 4.66 2.83
N ALA A 102 -1.26 4.12 1.84
CA ALA A 102 0.20 4.09 1.88
C ALA A 102 0.75 5.50 1.70
N LYS A 103 1.75 5.85 2.52
CA LYS A 103 2.48 7.13 2.48
C LYS A 103 3.49 7.19 1.31
N ASP A 104 3.11 6.65 0.16
CA ASP A 104 3.87 6.73 -1.08
C ASP A 104 3.56 8.03 -1.85
N ALA A 105 4.29 8.29 -2.93
CA ALA A 105 4.08 9.49 -3.76
C ALA A 105 2.70 9.56 -4.45
N ASN A 106 1.91 8.48 -4.44
CA ASN A 106 0.61 8.36 -5.09
C ASN A 106 -0.57 8.37 -4.10
N ASN A 107 -0.31 8.26 -2.79
CA ASN A 107 -1.29 7.95 -1.74
C ASN A 107 -2.05 6.65 -2.06
N THR A 108 -1.33 5.57 -2.39
CA THR A 108 -1.95 4.30 -2.80
C THR A 108 -2.85 3.71 -1.70
N VAL A 109 -4.14 3.52 -2.00
CA VAL A 109 -5.05 2.74 -1.14
C VAL A 109 -4.57 1.28 -1.07
N VAL A 110 -4.21 0.80 0.11
CA VAL A 110 -3.75 -0.58 0.37
C VAL A 110 -4.76 -1.44 1.12
N GLY A 111 -5.84 -0.82 1.62
CA GLY A 111 -6.95 -1.49 2.29
C GLY A 111 -8.03 -0.51 2.70
N GLU A 112 -9.07 -1.01 3.37
CA GLU A 112 -10.21 -0.24 3.86
C GLU A 112 -10.48 -0.59 5.33
N VAL A 113 -10.69 0.42 6.17
CA VAL A 113 -11.16 0.26 7.55
C VAL A 113 -12.68 0.40 7.59
N LEU A 114 -13.36 -0.54 8.24
CA LEU A 114 -14.78 -0.49 8.54
C LEU A 114 -15.04 -0.67 10.04
N ILE A 115 -15.73 0.31 10.65
CA ILE A 115 -16.29 0.23 12.00
C ILE A 115 -17.82 0.20 11.87
N LYS A 116 -18.47 -0.73 12.56
CA LYS A 116 -19.93 -0.93 12.52
C LYS A 116 -20.58 -0.37 13.79
N VAL A 117 -21.88 -0.09 13.70
CA VAL A 117 -22.68 0.30 14.88
C VAL A 117 -22.73 -0.87 15.87
N GLY A 118 -22.67 -0.57 17.17
CA GLY A 118 -22.86 -1.56 18.23
C GLY A 118 -21.70 -2.54 18.42
N THR A 119 -20.52 -2.28 17.86
CA THR A 119 -19.35 -3.16 17.96
C THR A 119 -18.10 -2.44 18.47
N ASN A 120 -17.48 -2.97 19.52
CA ASN A 120 -16.14 -2.56 19.99
C ASN A 120 -15.00 -3.13 19.11
N VAL A 121 -15.30 -3.47 17.85
CA VAL A 121 -14.33 -3.98 16.87
C VAL A 121 -14.48 -3.26 15.52
N GLY A 122 -13.34 -2.87 14.95
CA GLY A 122 -13.23 -2.49 13.55
C GLY A 122 -12.57 -3.62 12.76
N VAL A 123 -12.67 -3.57 11.43
CA VAL A 123 -11.99 -4.52 10.53
C VAL A 123 -11.25 -3.75 9.46
N ILE A 124 -9.95 -4.02 9.31
CA ILE A 124 -9.18 -3.68 8.12
C ILE A 124 -9.39 -4.79 7.10
N THR A 125 -9.74 -4.46 5.86
CA THR A 125 -9.73 -5.37 4.70
C THR A 125 -8.64 -4.92 3.74
N PHE A 126 -7.63 -5.75 3.53
CA PHE A 126 -6.50 -5.45 2.64
C PHE A 126 -6.85 -5.73 1.19
N ASN A 127 -6.14 -5.06 0.27
CA ASN A 127 -6.27 -5.29 -1.16
C ASN A 127 -4.96 -5.81 -1.79
N ASN A 128 -5.00 -6.16 -3.07
CA ASN A 128 -3.88 -6.73 -3.81
C ASN A 128 -2.60 -5.88 -3.89
N LYS A 129 -2.59 -4.62 -3.43
CA LYS A 129 -1.36 -3.83 -3.31
C LYS A 129 -0.44 -4.40 -2.23
N MET A 130 -1.02 -4.93 -1.14
CA MET A 130 -0.27 -5.57 -0.06
C MET A 130 0.33 -6.93 -0.44
N SER A 131 -0.07 -7.52 -1.58
CA SER A 131 0.52 -8.79 -2.05
C SER A 131 1.86 -8.62 -2.76
N LYS A 132 2.29 -7.37 -3.01
CA LYS A 132 3.58 -7.05 -3.64
C LYS A 132 4.67 -6.64 -2.66
N THR A 133 4.33 -6.43 -1.39
CA THR A 133 5.28 -6.06 -0.34
C THR A 133 5.05 -6.89 0.91
N ASN A 134 6.14 -7.31 1.55
CA ASN A 134 6.12 -8.30 2.63
C ASN A 134 6.90 -7.83 3.88
N VAL A 135 7.43 -6.60 3.90
CA VAL A 135 8.36 -6.09 4.93
C VAL A 135 8.04 -4.68 5.38
N GLY A 136 8.33 -4.36 6.64
CA GLY A 136 8.26 -2.99 7.18
C GLY A 136 6.85 -2.40 7.15
N ARG A 137 5.82 -3.26 7.15
CA ARG A 137 4.40 -2.89 6.97
C ARG A 137 3.80 -2.36 8.25
N THR A 138 4.41 -1.31 8.79
CA THR A 138 3.95 -0.55 9.96
C THR A 138 3.04 0.60 9.54
N GLY A 139 2.29 1.14 10.49
CA GLY A 139 1.36 2.23 10.22
C GLY A 139 0.77 2.87 11.46
N THR A 140 -0.02 3.90 11.23
CA THR A 140 -0.86 4.53 12.25
C THR A 140 -2.33 4.43 11.86
N LEU A 141 -3.21 4.40 12.85
CA LEU A 141 -4.65 4.40 12.65
C LEU A 141 -5.30 5.23 13.76
N GLN A 142 -6.27 6.07 13.40
CA GLN A 142 -6.93 6.98 14.34
C GLN A 142 -8.41 7.15 13.98
N PHE A 143 -9.28 7.03 14.97
CA PHE A 143 -10.70 7.40 14.89
C PHE A 143 -11.17 7.96 16.22
N ASN A 144 -12.38 8.54 16.21
CA ASN A 144 -13.00 9.12 17.40
C ASN A 144 -13.99 8.14 18.04
N ALA A 145 -14.07 8.16 19.36
CA ALA A 145 -15.03 7.42 20.16
C ALA A 145 -15.60 8.30 21.27
N VAL A 146 -16.74 7.89 21.83
CA VAL A 146 -17.35 8.50 23.02
C VAL A 146 -17.17 7.54 24.19
N GLY A 147 -16.80 8.04 25.36
CA GLY A 147 -16.71 7.22 26.58
C GLY A 147 -18.07 6.70 27.02
N THR A 148 -18.08 5.60 27.78
CA THR A 148 -19.30 4.94 28.26
C THR A 148 -19.36 4.74 29.78
N ASN A 149 -18.32 5.12 30.54
CA ASN A 149 -18.35 5.00 32.00
C ASN A 149 -19.28 6.03 32.63
N LYS A 150 -20.21 5.60 33.48
CA LYS A 150 -21.07 6.53 34.21
C LYS A 150 -20.29 7.19 35.35
N LYS A 151 -19.88 8.45 35.16
CA LYS A 151 -19.27 9.29 36.20
C LYS A 151 -20.09 9.25 37.49
N ALA A 152 -19.46 8.94 38.61
CA ALA A 152 -20.15 8.82 39.90
C ALA A 152 -20.72 10.19 40.33
N SER A 153 -22.03 10.25 40.59
CA SER A 153 -22.73 11.50 40.94
C SER A 153 -22.56 11.86 42.42
N SER A 154 -21.34 12.27 42.82
CA SER A 154 -21.01 12.72 44.17
C SER A 154 -20.93 14.25 44.26
N GLY A 155 -22.07 14.88 44.52
CA GLY A 155 -22.21 16.34 44.57
C GLY A 155 -23.27 16.87 43.60
N GLY A 156 -23.75 18.10 43.84
CA GLY A 156 -24.61 18.82 42.89
C GLY A 156 -23.86 19.21 41.61
N ALA A 157 -24.59 19.52 40.55
CA ALA A 157 -23.97 19.90 39.29
C ALA A 157 -23.32 21.29 39.41
N THR A 158 -22.08 21.40 38.95
CA THR A 158 -21.28 22.65 38.95
C THR A 158 -21.52 23.52 37.71
N TYR A 159 -22.30 23.04 36.74
CA TYR A 159 -22.61 23.74 35.50
C TYR A 159 -24.00 24.41 35.54
N VAL A 160 -24.13 25.55 34.86
CA VAL A 160 -25.44 26.20 34.64
C VAL A 160 -26.16 25.63 33.43
N ILE A 161 -25.40 25.36 32.36
CA ILE A 161 -25.84 24.76 31.10
C ILE A 161 -24.79 23.77 30.58
N ASN A 162 -25.27 22.65 30.05
CA ASN A 162 -24.51 21.60 29.41
C ASN A 162 -25.15 21.23 28.06
N LYS A 163 -24.34 21.08 27.03
CA LYS A 163 -24.76 20.66 25.68
C LYS A 163 -24.13 19.32 25.33
N ASN A 164 -24.95 18.40 24.84
CA ASN A 164 -24.51 17.12 24.32
C ASN A 164 -25.06 16.88 22.90
N GLY A 165 -24.48 15.93 22.16
CA GLY A 165 -24.97 15.58 20.82
C GLY A 165 -24.49 14.20 20.37
N TRP A 166 -25.35 13.50 19.62
CA TRP A 166 -25.08 12.16 19.08
C TRP A 166 -25.92 11.89 17.83
N VAL A 167 -25.59 10.81 17.12
CA VAL A 167 -26.35 10.31 15.96
C VAL A 167 -26.86 8.91 16.30
N ASN A 168 -28.16 8.67 16.11
CA ASN A 168 -28.77 7.37 16.41
C ASN A 168 -28.45 6.34 15.31
N GLU A 169 -28.55 5.04 15.60
CA GLU A 169 -28.25 3.97 14.62
C GLU A 169 -29.02 4.10 13.29
N HIS A 170 -30.26 4.58 13.34
CA HIS A 170 -31.10 4.79 12.15
C HIS A 170 -30.84 6.11 11.41
N ASP A 171 -29.98 6.98 11.94
CA ASP A 171 -29.66 8.31 11.41
C ASP A 171 -28.35 8.33 10.61
N TYR A 172 -27.98 7.18 10.03
CA TYR A 172 -26.84 7.03 9.12
C TYR A 172 -27.28 6.61 7.72
N THR A 173 -26.69 7.24 6.71
CA THR A 173 -26.76 6.79 5.31
C THR A 173 -25.51 5.96 5.03
N GLY A 174 -25.60 4.65 5.26
CA GLY A 174 -24.44 3.76 5.28
C GLY A 174 -23.61 3.98 6.55
N VAL A 175 -22.51 4.74 6.45
CA VAL A 175 -21.73 5.20 7.61
C VAL A 175 -21.73 6.73 7.78
N LEU A 176 -22.31 7.47 6.83
CA LEU A 176 -22.33 8.94 6.88
C LEU A 176 -23.52 9.41 7.73
N PRO A 177 -23.33 10.24 8.76
CA PRO A 177 -24.43 10.72 9.60
C PRO A 177 -25.36 11.64 8.77
N ASN A 178 -26.67 11.43 8.89
CA ASN A 178 -27.70 12.19 8.17
C ASN A 178 -28.59 13.06 9.09
N LYS A 179 -28.68 12.73 10.39
CA LYS A 179 -29.40 13.51 11.40
C LYS A 179 -28.67 13.46 12.75
N ILE A 180 -28.37 14.61 13.33
CA ILE A 180 -27.77 14.73 14.67
C ILE A 180 -28.88 15.07 15.66
N THR A 181 -28.89 14.39 16.80
CA THR A 181 -29.68 14.74 17.99
C THR A 181 -28.83 15.64 18.87
N TRP A 182 -29.36 16.80 19.22
CA TRP A 182 -28.75 17.74 20.14
C TRP A 182 -29.58 17.81 21.42
N ASP A 183 -28.89 17.76 22.57
CA ASP A 183 -29.46 17.77 23.90
C ASP A 183 -28.86 18.93 24.70
N ILE A 184 -29.71 19.67 25.41
CA ILE A 184 -29.31 20.82 26.23
C ILE A 184 -29.96 20.64 27.61
N VAL A 185 -29.13 20.48 28.63
CA VAL A 185 -29.54 20.37 30.03
C VAL A 185 -29.11 21.63 30.77
N PHE A 186 -30.05 22.30 31.43
CA PHE A 186 -29.79 23.55 32.16
C PHE A 186 -30.61 23.64 33.44
N ASN A 187 -30.20 24.53 34.35
CA ASN A 187 -30.77 24.67 35.71
C ASN A 187 -30.70 23.40 36.59
N PRO A 188 -29.60 22.63 36.60
CA PRO A 188 -29.57 21.32 37.27
C PRO A 188 -29.78 21.38 38.79
N ASN A 189 -29.62 22.56 39.40
CA ASN A 189 -29.81 22.81 40.84
C ASN A 189 -31.20 23.39 41.19
N ASN A 190 -32.16 23.34 40.27
CA ASN A 190 -33.58 23.67 40.50
C ASN A 190 -33.83 25.08 41.09
N LYS A 191 -33.26 26.13 40.45
CA LYS A 191 -33.52 27.53 40.79
C LYS A 191 -34.70 28.11 40.01
N ASP A 192 -35.28 29.19 40.51
CA ASP A 192 -36.09 30.07 39.67
C ASP A 192 -35.17 30.92 38.79
N MET A 193 -35.31 30.76 37.47
CA MET A 193 -34.61 31.55 36.47
C MET A 193 -35.53 32.57 35.77
N GLY A 194 -36.84 32.55 36.09
CA GLY A 194 -37.86 33.31 35.41
C GLY A 194 -37.91 33.00 33.91
N LYS A 195 -37.67 34.01 33.08
CA LYS A 195 -37.58 33.85 31.62
C LYS A 195 -36.17 33.42 31.22
N VAL A 196 -36.07 32.37 30.41
CA VAL A 196 -34.80 31.86 29.86
C VAL A 196 -34.84 31.93 28.33
N THR A 197 -33.79 32.49 27.75
CA THR A 197 -33.55 32.51 26.31
C THR A 197 -32.30 31.69 26.02
N LEU A 198 -32.44 30.62 25.24
CA LEU A 198 -31.31 29.88 24.67
C LEU A 198 -31.10 30.35 23.23
N THR A 199 -29.87 30.71 22.88
CA THR A 199 -29.46 31.04 21.50
C THR A 199 -28.47 29.99 21.03
N ASP A 200 -28.93 29.11 20.15
CA ASP A 200 -28.16 28.02 19.57
C ASP A 200 -27.55 28.45 18.24
N THR A 201 -26.26 28.19 18.06
CA THR A 201 -25.50 28.47 16.84
C THR A 201 -25.02 27.15 16.25
N ILE A 202 -25.77 26.68 15.27
CA ILE A 202 -25.54 25.44 14.55
C ILE A 202 -24.34 25.62 13.61
N GLY A 203 -23.38 24.69 13.66
CA GLY A 203 -22.19 24.74 12.81
C GLY A 203 -22.47 24.44 11.32
N PRO A 204 -21.43 24.50 10.47
CA PRO A 204 -21.56 24.22 9.04
C PRO A 204 -22.14 22.84 8.72
N LEU A 205 -22.64 22.70 7.49
CA LEU A 205 -23.18 21.45 6.91
C LEU A 205 -24.38 20.83 7.65
N GLN A 206 -24.97 21.56 8.60
CA GLN A 206 -26.15 21.19 9.36
C GLN A 206 -27.33 22.12 9.06
N THR A 207 -28.57 21.67 9.28
CA THR A 207 -29.77 22.51 9.19
C THR A 207 -30.78 22.14 10.28
N PHE A 208 -31.37 23.14 10.93
CA PHE A 208 -32.35 22.93 12.01
C PHE A 208 -33.63 22.26 11.51
N ILE A 209 -34.06 21.19 12.20
CA ILE A 209 -35.33 20.52 11.95
C ILE A 209 -36.41 21.17 12.85
N ASN A 210 -37.13 22.14 12.27
CA ASN A 210 -38.20 22.88 12.96
C ASN A 210 -39.55 22.17 12.80
N ASP A 211 -39.76 21.05 13.51
CA ASP A 211 -41.01 20.30 13.50
C ASP A 211 -41.45 19.84 14.91
N SER A 212 -42.46 18.97 14.98
CA SER A 212 -43.03 18.45 16.23
C SER A 212 -42.14 17.45 16.99
N SER A 213 -40.92 17.15 16.52
CA SER A 213 -39.97 16.30 17.22
C SER A 213 -39.22 17.02 18.35
N ILE A 214 -39.22 18.36 18.35
CA ILE A 214 -38.62 19.19 19.41
C ILE A 214 -39.30 18.89 20.75
N SER A 215 -38.50 18.48 21.74
CA SER A 215 -38.95 17.97 23.03
C SER A 215 -38.30 18.77 24.16
N ALA A 216 -39.07 19.54 24.92
CA ALA A 216 -38.60 20.16 26.14
C ALA A 216 -39.40 19.68 27.36
N LYS A 217 -38.73 19.48 28.50
CA LYS A 217 -39.34 19.00 29.75
C LYS A 217 -38.53 19.37 30.99
N TYR A 218 -39.19 19.38 32.14
CA TYR A 218 -38.51 19.30 33.43
C TYR A 218 -38.07 17.87 33.76
N ASP A 219 -37.20 17.74 34.76
CA ASP A 219 -36.75 16.48 35.36
C ASP A 219 -37.89 15.60 35.88
N ASP A 220 -38.97 16.21 36.39
CA ASP A 220 -40.22 15.53 36.78
C ASP A 220 -41.08 15.01 35.61
N GLY A 221 -40.67 15.29 34.36
CA GLY A 221 -41.36 14.87 33.14
C GLY A 221 -42.43 15.85 32.64
N THR A 222 -42.68 16.98 33.32
CA THR A 222 -43.60 18.03 32.86
C THR A 222 -43.13 18.59 31.52
N VAL A 223 -43.94 18.44 30.48
CA VAL A 223 -43.61 18.90 29.12
C VAL A 223 -43.71 20.42 29.02
N LEU A 224 -42.64 21.03 28.51
CA LEU A 224 -42.53 22.46 28.22
C LEU A 224 -42.70 22.73 26.72
N LYS A 225 -43.14 23.93 26.37
CA LYS A 225 -43.29 24.39 24.98
C LYS A 225 -42.59 25.73 24.80
N PRO A 226 -41.31 25.74 24.37
CA PRO A 226 -40.63 26.99 24.08
C PRO A 226 -41.26 27.70 22.88
N THR A 227 -41.15 29.03 22.83
CA THR A 227 -41.27 29.76 21.57
C THR A 227 -39.97 29.57 20.80
N VAL A 228 -40.07 29.08 19.56
CA VAL A 228 -38.91 28.78 18.69
C VAL A 228 -38.87 29.79 17.55
N ALA A 229 -37.70 30.40 17.34
CA ALA A 229 -37.42 31.25 16.18
C ALA A 229 -36.10 30.81 15.54
N ALA A 230 -36.09 30.54 14.24
CA ALA A 230 -34.91 30.11 13.49
C ALA A 230 -34.58 31.11 12.39
N ASN A 231 -33.31 31.47 12.25
CA ASN A 231 -32.79 32.38 11.24
C ASN A 231 -31.41 31.90 10.77
N GLY A 232 -31.37 31.21 9.63
CA GLY A 232 -30.15 30.57 9.12
C GLY A 232 -29.62 29.51 10.10
N SER A 233 -28.37 29.66 10.53
CA SER A 233 -27.71 28.80 11.52
C SER A 233 -28.05 29.13 12.98
N THR A 234 -28.76 30.23 13.26
CA THR A 234 -29.12 30.63 14.63
C THR A 234 -30.55 30.21 14.96
N VAL A 235 -30.74 29.53 16.10
CA VAL A 235 -32.05 29.14 16.62
C VAL A 235 -32.22 29.64 18.05
N THR A 236 -33.27 30.42 18.29
CA THR A 236 -33.61 30.92 19.63
C THR A 236 -34.79 30.13 20.21
N PHE A 237 -34.57 29.52 21.37
CA PHE A 237 -35.61 28.89 22.19
C PHE A 237 -35.91 29.77 23.40
N THR A 238 -37.14 30.25 23.54
CA THR A 238 -37.57 31.09 24.67
C THR A 238 -38.53 30.33 25.57
N PHE A 239 -38.22 30.25 26.85
CA PHE A 239 -39.02 29.66 27.91
C PHE A 239 -39.44 30.72 28.93
N ASP A 240 -40.68 30.64 29.39
CA ASP A 240 -41.19 31.47 30.49
C ASP A 240 -41.38 30.62 31.75
N ASN A 241 -40.95 31.16 32.90
CA ASN A 241 -41.07 30.58 34.25
C ASN A 241 -40.32 29.25 34.47
N ILE A 242 -39.06 29.17 34.03
CA ILE A 242 -38.16 28.04 34.34
C ILE A 242 -37.83 28.04 35.84
N THR A 243 -38.23 26.97 36.52
CA THR A 243 -38.06 26.79 37.98
C THR A 243 -37.38 25.47 38.36
N LYS A 244 -37.08 24.61 37.38
CA LYS A 244 -36.46 23.30 37.57
C LYS A 244 -35.40 22.98 36.53
N ASN A 245 -34.63 21.93 36.78
CA ASN A 245 -33.74 21.28 35.83
C ASN A 245 -34.52 20.93 34.56
N THR A 246 -34.03 21.43 33.43
CA THR A 246 -34.74 21.42 32.15
C THR A 246 -33.89 20.76 31.07
N THR A 247 -34.50 19.82 30.35
CA THR A 247 -33.91 19.17 29.18
C THR A 247 -34.61 19.66 27.92
N LEU A 248 -33.85 20.10 26.92
CA LEU A 248 -34.31 20.43 25.57
C LEU A 248 -33.59 19.52 24.56
N VAL A 249 -34.35 18.70 23.84
CA VAL A 249 -33.88 17.86 22.73
C VAL A 249 -34.46 18.37 21.42
N TYR A 250 -33.61 18.49 20.40
CA TYR A 250 -33.97 18.85 19.03
C TYR A 250 -32.98 18.22 18.05
N TYR A 251 -33.18 18.43 16.76
CA TYR A 251 -32.43 17.74 15.72
C TYR A 251 -31.91 18.69 14.64
N THR A 252 -30.79 18.32 14.02
CA THR A 252 -30.31 18.93 12.78
C THR A 252 -30.12 17.85 11.71
N SER A 253 -30.59 18.10 10.49
CA SER A 253 -30.18 17.30 9.34
C SER A 253 -28.75 17.65 8.92
N VAL A 254 -28.06 16.72 8.28
CA VAL A 254 -26.70 16.87 7.74
C VAL A 254 -26.72 16.82 6.22
N ASP A 255 -25.96 17.69 5.55
CA ASP A 255 -25.72 17.58 4.11
C ASP A 255 -24.79 16.40 3.81
N THR A 256 -25.37 15.21 3.69
CA THR A 256 -24.65 13.98 3.32
C THR A 256 -24.00 14.04 1.94
N ALA A 257 -24.50 14.88 1.03
CA ALA A 257 -23.93 15.01 -0.30
C ALA A 257 -22.62 15.80 -0.25
N ALA A 258 -22.57 16.89 0.52
CA ALA A 258 -21.36 17.70 0.71
C ALA A 258 -20.21 16.93 1.39
N ILE A 259 -20.50 15.94 2.25
CA ILE A 259 -19.49 15.10 2.90
C ILE A 259 -19.19 13.78 2.17
N THR A 260 -19.88 13.48 1.05
CA THR A 260 -19.65 12.22 0.31
C THR A 260 -18.23 12.16 -0.24
N GLY A 261 -17.49 11.12 0.15
CA GLY A 261 -16.07 10.93 -0.21
C GLY A 261 -15.07 11.53 0.80
N SER A 262 -15.55 12.21 1.85
CA SER A 262 -14.71 12.58 2.99
C SER A 262 -14.61 11.42 3.98
N THR A 263 -13.42 11.17 4.53
CA THR A 263 -13.12 10.03 5.43
C THR A 263 -13.33 10.33 6.91
N SER A 264 -13.41 11.62 7.28
CA SER A 264 -13.65 12.09 8.65
C SER A 264 -14.18 13.53 8.66
N GLY A 265 -14.74 13.96 9.79
CA GLY A 265 -15.15 15.34 10.00
C GLY A 265 -15.71 15.61 11.39
N VAL A 266 -16.08 16.86 11.63
CA VAL A 266 -16.62 17.35 12.91
C VAL A 266 -17.86 18.20 12.66
N PHE A 267 -18.92 17.96 13.43
CA PHE A 267 -20.10 18.80 13.49
C PHE A 267 -20.14 19.52 14.83
N SER A 268 -19.84 20.81 14.82
CA SER A 268 -19.90 21.68 16.00
C SER A 268 -21.29 22.28 16.19
N ASN A 269 -21.67 22.52 17.43
CA ASN A 269 -22.82 23.35 17.78
C ASN A 269 -22.58 24.01 19.17
N LYS A 270 -22.96 25.28 19.33
CA LYS A 270 -22.80 26.06 20.58
C LYS A 270 -24.14 26.68 21.01
N VAL A 271 -24.50 26.52 22.28
CA VAL A 271 -25.64 27.22 22.90
C VAL A 271 -25.16 28.29 23.87
N ASP A 272 -25.83 29.44 23.86
CA ASP A 272 -25.71 30.50 24.88
C ASP A 272 -27.03 30.68 25.63
N LEU A 273 -26.99 30.58 26.96
CA LEU A 273 -28.11 30.83 27.86
C LEU A 273 -28.08 32.27 28.36
N VAL A 274 -29.25 32.93 28.36
CA VAL A 274 -29.50 34.18 29.08
C VAL A 274 -30.76 34.04 29.94
N SER A 275 -30.68 34.43 31.22
CA SER A 275 -31.84 34.53 32.12
C SER A 275 -31.76 35.75 33.02
N ALA A 276 -32.86 36.08 33.71
CA ALA A 276 -32.92 37.22 34.63
C ALA A 276 -32.38 36.91 36.05
N ALA A 277 -32.43 35.64 36.46
CA ALA A 277 -31.95 35.11 37.73
C ALA A 277 -31.56 33.62 37.55
N GLY A 278 -31.06 32.96 38.60
CA GLY A 278 -30.80 31.51 38.61
C GLY A 278 -29.67 31.10 39.56
N ASP A 279 -28.86 30.11 39.16
CA ASP A 279 -27.63 29.71 39.87
C ASP A 279 -26.39 30.23 39.15
N THR A 280 -25.33 30.58 39.89
CA THR A 280 -24.02 30.93 39.32
C THR A 280 -23.14 29.70 39.22
N GLY A 281 -22.52 29.46 38.06
CA GLY A 281 -21.63 28.33 37.84
C GLY A 281 -21.03 28.36 36.43
N SER A 282 -20.09 27.45 36.17
CA SER A 282 -19.39 27.37 34.88
C SER A 282 -20.29 26.78 33.78
N SER A 283 -19.79 26.77 32.54
CA SER A 283 -20.23 25.80 31.54
C SER A 283 -19.47 24.48 31.72
N SER A 284 -20.02 23.37 31.21
CA SER A 284 -19.38 22.05 31.28
C SER A 284 -18.32 21.80 30.19
N THR A 285 -18.35 22.58 29.09
CA THR A 285 -17.64 22.27 27.84
C THR A 285 -17.27 23.53 27.02
N GLY A 286 -17.06 24.69 27.66
CA GLY A 286 -16.91 25.97 26.95
C GLY A 286 -15.89 26.94 27.55
N GLU A 287 -15.35 27.82 26.69
CA GLU A 287 -14.32 28.82 27.04
C GLU A 287 -14.88 30.09 27.73
N ASP A 288 -16.19 30.31 27.70
CA ASP A 288 -16.84 31.41 28.43
C ASP A 288 -17.37 30.89 29.78
N PRO A 289 -16.71 31.23 30.91
CA PRO A 289 -17.15 30.79 32.24
C PRO A 289 -18.40 31.53 32.74
N GLY A 290 -18.87 32.56 32.02
CA GLY A 290 -20.09 33.29 32.34
C GLY A 290 -19.93 34.33 33.44
N SER A 291 -19.81 35.61 33.06
CA SER A 291 -19.86 36.72 34.01
C SER A 291 -21.24 36.78 34.66
N SER A 292 -21.30 36.40 35.94
CA SER A 292 -22.52 36.35 36.73
C SER A 292 -22.28 36.78 38.18
N THR A 293 -23.21 37.56 38.72
CA THR A 293 -23.34 37.87 40.16
C THR A 293 -24.52 37.07 40.72
N PRO A 294 -24.55 36.69 42.01
CA PRO A 294 -25.58 35.82 42.58
C PRO A 294 -27.04 36.23 42.27
N ASP A 295 -27.33 37.53 42.23
CA ASP A 295 -28.65 38.10 41.97
C ASP A 295 -28.74 38.83 40.60
N GLY A 296 -27.85 38.50 39.66
CA GLY A 296 -27.74 39.17 38.35
C GLY A 296 -28.24 38.35 37.16
N PRO A 297 -28.37 38.99 35.97
CA PRO A 297 -28.74 38.28 34.75
C PRO A 297 -27.61 37.31 34.36
N ILE A 298 -27.94 36.02 34.28
CA ILE A 298 -26.98 34.98 33.94
C ILE A 298 -26.66 35.05 32.44
N LYS A 299 -25.38 34.85 32.13
CA LYS A 299 -24.89 34.47 30.81
C LYS A 299 -23.95 33.29 30.98
N SER A 300 -24.16 32.22 30.22
CA SER A 300 -23.29 31.03 30.21
C SER A 300 -23.48 30.29 28.89
N GLY A 301 -22.42 29.69 28.33
CA GLY A 301 -22.50 29.04 27.02
C GLY A 301 -21.71 27.73 26.96
N SER A 302 -22.25 26.73 26.27
CA SER A 302 -21.70 25.38 26.16
C SER A 302 -21.62 24.96 24.69
N THR A 303 -20.44 24.47 24.28
CA THR A 303 -20.18 23.95 22.94
C THR A 303 -20.13 22.43 22.99
N LYS A 304 -20.58 21.75 21.93
CA LYS A 304 -20.27 20.33 21.74
C LYS A 304 -19.96 20.02 20.28
N ASN A 305 -18.96 19.17 20.09
CA ASN A 305 -18.58 18.59 18.82
C ASN A 305 -19.05 17.14 18.74
N PHE A 306 -19.59 16.74 17.59
CA PHE A 306 -19.79 15.34 17.22
C PHE A 306 -18.79 14.99 16.11
N HIS A 307 -17.95 13.98 16.37
CA HIS A 307 -16.91 13.53 15.45
C HIS A 307 -17.33 12.27 14.70
N TRP A 308 -16.94 12.16 13.43
CA TRP A 308 -17.21 10.99 12.60
C TRP A 308 -16.00 10.60 11.76
N GLY A 309 -15.96 9.33 11.35
CA GLY A 309 -14.89 8.78 10.52
C GLY A 309 -13.54 8.66 11.22
N GLY A 310 -12.48 8.58 10.42
CA GLY A 310 -11.11 8.43 10.89
C GLY A 310 -10.08 8.49 9.76
N LYS A 311 -8.86 8.05 10.05
CA LYS A 311 -7.76 7.88 9.08
C LYS A 311 -6.92 6.65 9.42
N ALA A 312 -6.39 5.98 8.41
CA ALA A 312 -5.36 4.97 8.55
C ALA A 312 -4.25 5.20 7.51
N VAL A 313 -3.01 5.03 7.94
CA VAL A 313 -1.82 5.24 7.11
C VAL A 313 -0.92 4.01 7.25
N LEU A 314 -0.50 3.42 6.14
CA LEU A 314 0.67 2.53 6.11
C LEU A 314 1.91 3.42 5.98
N ASP A 315 2.68 3.46 7.06
CA ASP A 315 3.83 4.34 7.31
C ASP A 315 5.04 3.48 7.71
N GLY A 316 5.44 2.62 6.78
CA GLY A 316 6.85 2.27 6.62
C GLY A 316 7.49 3.32 5.71
N ASP A 317 8.77 3.64 5.92
CA ASP A 317 9.51 4.66 5.16
C ASP A 317 9.87 4.23 3.73
N TYR A 318 8.87 3.73 2.99
CA TYR A 318 8.98 3.24 1.61
C TYR A 318 9.32 4.38 0.64
N VAL A 319 10.51 4.31 0.04
CA VAL A 319 11.02 5.34 -0.88
C VAL A 319 11.20 4.82 -2.30
N GLY A 320 11.32 3.49 -2.47
CA GLY A 320 11.40 2.87 -3.78
C GLY A 320 11.23 1.36 -3.72
N GLY A 321 11.69 0.67 -4.75
CA GLY A 321 11.59 -0.77 -4.91
C GLY A 321 12.42 -1.25 -6.11
N PHE A 322 12.18 -2.47 -6.57
CA PHE A 322 12.91 -3.07 -7.69
C PHE A 322 11.99 -3.84 -8.65
N ASN A 323 12.47 -4.00 -9.87
CA ASN A 323 11.91 -4.87 -10.89
C ASN A 323 13.04 -5.72 -11.50
N LEU A 324 13.04 -7.02 -11.23
CA LEU A 324 14.05 -7.98 -11.65
C LEU A 324 13.55 -8.77 -12.86
N THR A 325 14.32 -8.77 -13.95
CA THR A 325 14.11 -9.67 -15.09
C THR A 325 15.14 -10.80 -15.08
N LYS A 326 14.66 -12.06 -15.08
CA LYS A 326 15.50 -13.27 -15.16
C LYS A 326 15.49 -13.85 -16.57
N SER A 327 16.66 -14.20 -17.12
CA SER A 327 16.78 -14.80 -18.45
C SER A 327 17.87 -15.88 -18.57
N ALA A 328 17.90 -16.58 -19.70
CA ALA A 328 18.91 -17.60 -19.99
C ALA A 328 20.24 -16.96 -20.46
N LEU A 329 21.38 -17.52 -20.03
CA LEU A 329 22.68 -17.15 -20.58
C LEU A 329 22.69 -17.40 -22.10
N GLY A 330 23.07 -16.37 -22.85
CA GLY A 330 23.12 -16.38 -24.32
C GLY A 330 21.82 -16.02 -25.03
N ASP A 331 20.68 -15.94 -24.31
CA ASP A 331 19.39 -15.50 -24.88
C ASP A 331 18.60 -14.67 -23.86
N ALA A 332 18.78 -13.35 -23.92
CA ALA A 332 18.08 -12.39 -23.07
C ALA A 332 16.58 -12.27 -23.35
N ALA A 333 16.07 -12.82 -24.47
CA ALA A 333 14.64 -12.89 -24.76
C ALA A 333 13.99 -14.16 -24.19
N MET A 334 14.77 -15.20 -23.90
CA MET A 334 14.31 -16.36 -23.12
C MET A 334 14.30 -16.03 -21.63
N THR A 335 13.22 -15.40 -21.16
CA THR A 335 13.00 -15.14 -19.73
C THR A 335 12.63 -16.42 -18.95
N LEU A 336 12.94 -16.46 -17.66
CA LEU A 336 12.81 -17.68 -16.84
C LEU A 336 11.82 -17.51 -15.67
N PRO A 337 10.63 -18.14 -15.73
CA PRO A 337 9.67 -18.17 -14.63
C PRO A 337 10.10 -19.16 -13.52
N GLY A 338 9.64 -18.94 -12.30
CA GLY A 338 9.77 -19.91 -11.19
C GLY A 338 11.14 -19.97 -10.49
N ALA A 339 12.05 -19.02 -10.74
CA ALA A 339 13.22 -18.80 -9.88
C ALA A 339 12.75 -18.35 -8.50
N GLU A 340 13.26 -18.95 -7.41
CA GLU A 340 12.94 -18.51 -6.04
C GLU A 340 14.06 -17.63 -5.47
N TYR A 341 13.66 -16.55 -4.80
CA TYR A 341 14.55 -15.51 -4.28
C TYR A 341 14.33 -15.21 -2.80
N LYS A 342 15.37 -14.66 -2.19
CA LYS A 342 15.30 -13.87 -0.97
C LYS A 342 15.93 -12.49 -1.17
N VAL A 343 15.37 -11.49 -0.50
CA VAL A 343 15.98 -10.16 -0.38
C VAL A 343 16.63 -10.07 1.00
N GLN A 344 17.89 -9.65 1.02
CA GLN A 344 18.58 -9.23 2.23
C GLN A 344 18.67 -7.71 2.30
N LYS A 345 18.63 -7.16 3.52
CA LYS A 345 18.97 -5.76 3.81
C LYS A 345 20.28 -5.70 4.58
N GLN A 346 21.10 -4.67 4.33
CA GLN A 346 22.26 -4.39 5.16
C GLN A 346 21.85 -3.58 6.40
N ALA A 347 22.30 -4.02 7.56
CA ALA A 347 22.12 -3.34 8.84
C ALA A 347 23.33 -2.43 9.16
N ASP A 348 23.13 -1.48 10.07
CA ASP A 348 24.21 -0.62 10.58
C ASP A 348 25.40 -1.46 11.08
N GLY A 349 26.57 -1.25 10.47
CA GLY A 349 27.76 -2.10 10.70
C GLY A 349 28.03 -3.15 9.61
N GLY A 350 27.23 -3.21 8.55
CA GLY A 350 27.54 -3.95 7.32
C GLY A 350 27.06 -5.40 7.25
N SER A 351 26.41 -5.90 8.30
CA SER A 351 25.85 -7.26 8.35
C SER A 351 24.55 -7.36 7.53
N TRP A 352 24.35 -8.49 6.86
CA TRP A 352 23.15 -8.74 6.04
C TRP A 352 22.10 -9.58 6.79
N SER A 353 20.84 -9.16 6.77
CA SER A 353 19.70 -9.91 7.31
C SER A 353 18.71 -10.31 6.21
N ASP A 354 18.16 -11.53 6.28
CA ASP A 354 17.03 -11.93 5.45
C ASP A 354 15.79 -11.14 5.87
N ILE A 355 15.23 -10.36 4.94
CA ILE A 355 13.98 -9.61 5.17
C ILE A 355 12.82 -10.19 4.36
N GLN A 356 13.08 -10.74 3.18
CA GLN A 356 12.08 -11.38 2.31
C GLN A 356 12.56 -12.76 1.88
N THR A 357 11.68 -13.77 1.82
CA THR A 357 12.00 -15.12 1.36
C THR A 357 10.84 -15.72 0.55
N GLY A 358 11.13 -16.70 -0.31
CA GLY A 358 10.11 -17.41 -1.10
C GLY A 358 9.46 -16.54 -2.19
N LEU A 359 10.12 -15.46 -2.60
CA LEU A 359 9.71 -14.65 -3.76
C LEU A 359 9.92 -15.47 -5.03
N THR A 360 9.02 -15.38 -6.01
CA THR A 360 9.15 -16.08 -7.30
C THR A 360 9.12 -15.16 -8.50
N THR A 361 9.89 -15.46 -9.55
CA THR A 361 9.66 -14.85 -10.87
C THR A 361 8.35 -15.37 -11.47
N ASP A 362 7.54 -14.45 -11.97
CA ASP A 362 6.23 -14.75 -12.53
C ASP A 362 6.30 -15.45 -13.90
N ALA A 363 5.15 -15.69 -14.53
CA ALA A 363 5.06 -16.36 -15.83
C ALA A 363 5.74 -15.61 -16.99
N THR A 364 6.20 -14.37 -16.79
CA THR A 364 7.00 -13.59 -17.75
C THR A 364 8.49 -13.56 -17.40
N GLY A 365 8.89 -14.20 -16.30
CA GLY A 365 10.25 -14.21 -15.77
C GLY A 365 10.61 -12.95 -14.97
N VAL A 366 9.61 -12.25 -14.43
CA VAL A 366 9.77 -10.98 -13.70
C VAL A 366 9.42 -11.14 -12.23
N LEU A 367 10.22 -10.55 -11.34
CA LEU A 367 9.95 -10.40 -9.90
C LEU A 367 9.97 -8.91 -9.54
N SER A 368 8.94 -8.41 -8.85
CA SER A 368 8.86 -6.99 -8.45
C SER A 368 8.35 -6.81 -7.01
N ASP A 369 9.07 -6.03 -6.21
CA ASP A 369 8.56 -5.38 -4.99
C ASP A 369 8.66 -3.86 -5.17
N PRO A 370 7.55 -3.12 -5.20
CA PRO A 370 7.52 -1.67 -5.38
C PRO A 370 7.71 -0.87 -4.08
N LEU A 371 7.82 -1.51 -2.91
CA LEU A 371 7.80 -0.88 -1.59
C LEU A 371 8.85 -1.47 -0.65
N LEU A 372 10.07 -0.94 -0.77
CA LEU A 372 11.22 -1.09 0.13
C LEU A 372 11.55 0.25 0.82
N PRO A 373 11.89 0.25 2.12
CA PRO A 373 12.42 1.44 2.79
C PRO A 373 13.81 1.86 2.29
N VAL A 374 14.29 3.03 2.72
CA VAL A 374 15.67 3.48 2.45
C VAL A 374 16.71 2.49 2.99
N GLY A 375 17.76 2.21 2.22
CA GLY A 375 18.93 1.42 2.63
C GLY A 375 19.53 0.58 1.51
N ASP A 376 20.56 -0.19 1.86
CA ASP A 376 21.27 -1.11 0.95
C ASP A 376 20.68 -2.52 1.02
N TYR A 377 20.51 -3.13 -0.15
CA TYR A 377 19.79 -4.38 -0.37
C TYR A 377 20.57 -5.31 -1.30
N ARG A 378 20.26 -6.60 -1.22
CA ARG A 378 20.68 -7.56 -2.25
C ARG A 378 19.70 -8.70 -2.46
N LEU A 379 19.59 -9.13 -3.72
CA LEU A 379 18.87 -10.33 -4.12
C LEU A 379 19.81 -11.53 -4.14
N ILE A 380 19.38 -12.59 -3.47
CA ILE A 380 20.03 -13.91 -3.48
C ILE A 380 19.01 -14.90 -4.03
N GLU A 381 19.38 -15.58 -5.10
CA GLU A 381 18.57 -16.68 -5.62
C GLU A 381 18.74 -17.91 -4.72
N THR A 382 17.64 -18.52 -4.31
CA THR A 382 17.63 -19.70 -3.44
C THR A 382 17.28 -20.99 -4.18
N LYS A 383 16.77 -20.91 -5.41
CA LYS A 383 16.45 -22.05 -6.27
C LYS A 383 16.36 -21.58 -7.73
N ALA A 384 17.10 -22.23 -8.61
CA ALA A 384 17.05 -21.96 -10.05
C ALA A 384 15.74 -22.47 -10.70
N PRO A 385 15.32 -21.91 -11.84
CA PRO A 385 14.29 -22.47 -12.71
C PRO A 385 14.62 -23.90 -13.17
N ASP A 386 13.59 -24.69 -13.47
CA ASP A 386 13.76 -26.05 -13.99
C ASP A 386 14.60 -26.04 -15.29
N GLY A 387 15.70 -26.81 -15.30
CA GLY A 387 16.65 -26.85 -16.42
C GLY A 387 17.86 -25.94 -16.28
N TYR A 388 18.04 -25.23 -15.15
CA TYR A 388 19.12 -24.27 -14.93
C TYR A 388 19.95 -24.58 -13.68
N LEU A 389 21.13 -23.95 -13.56
CA LEU A 389 22.05 -24.08 -12.42
C LEU A 389 21.85 -22.93 -11.43
N LEU A 390 21.89 -23.25 -10.13
CA LEU A 390 21.88 -22.25 -9.06
C LEU A 390 23.24 -21.51 -9.03
N PRO A 391 23.28 -20.18 -8.82
CA PRO A 391 24.55 -19.46 -8.62
C PRO A 391 25.28 -19.90 -7.34
N ASP A 392 26.62 -20.02 -7.39
CA ASP A 392 27.45 -20.37 -6.23
C ASP A 392 28.05 -19.15 -5.54
N TYR A 393 27.23 -18.50 -4.72
CA TYR A 393 27.64 -17.39 -3.85
C TYR A 393 28.63 -17.80 -2.73
N SER A 394 29.02 -19.08 -2.64
CA SER A 394 30.08 -19.55 -1.73
C SER A 394 31.49 -19.33 -2.30
N SER A 395 31.58 -18.91 -3.56
CA SER A 395 32.81 -18.70 -4.32
C SER A 395 32.80 -17.33 -5.00
N ASP A 396 33.96 -16.78 -5.35
CA ASP A 396 34.06 -15.51 -6.08
C ASP A 396 33.51 -15.56 -7.54
N LYS A 397 32.98 -16.71 -7.98
CA LYS A 397 32.41 -16.96 -9.32
C LYS A 397 31.13 -16.16 -9.56
N ASP A 398 30.18 -16.25 -8.63
CA ASP A 398 28.84 -15.67 -8.74
C ASP A 398 28.58 -14.70 -7.59
N LYS A 399 27.85 -13.61 -7.83
CA LYS A 399 27.60 -12.57 -6.82
C LYS A 399 26.10 -12.26 -6.68
N PRO A 400 25.61 -11.97 -5.45
CA PRO A 400 24.27 -11.40 -5.26
C PRO A 400 24.09 -10.11 -6.05
N ILE A 401 22.85 -9.77 -6.42
CA ILE A 401 22.54 -8.50 -7.08
C ILE A 401 22.38 -7.44 -5.98
N GLU A 402 23.38 -6.58 -5.78
CA GLU A 402 23.36 -5.54 -4.74
C GLU A 402 22.83 -4.21 -5.32
N PHE A 403 21.94 -3.52 -4.58
CA PHE A 403 21.30 -2.26 -4.98
C PHE A 403 20.92 -1.40 -3.77
N THR A 404 20.72 -0.09 -3.95
CA THR A 404 20.44 0.86 -2.87
C THR A 404 19.15 1.63 -3.15
N ILE A 405 18.22 1.64 -2.20
CA ILE A 405 17.08 2.57 -2.21
C ILE A 405 17.52 3.83 -1.45
N ALA A 406 17.72 4.94 -2.16
CA ALA A 406 18.21 6.18 -1.56
C ALA A 406 17.05 7.14 -1.25
N ALA A 407 17.17 7.93 -0.18
CA ALA A 407 16.17 8.94 0.22
C ALA A 407 15.85 9.97 -0.88
N SER A 408 16.73 10.12 -1.88
CA SER A 408 16.56 10.95 -3.07
C SER A 408 15.59 10.38 -4.12
N ASP A 409 15.32 9.07 -4.14
CA ASP A 409 14.70 8.40 -5.28
C ASP A 409 13.23 8.84 -5.45
N ALA A 410 12.53 9.05 -4.34
CA ALA A 410 11.19 9.66 -4.31
C ALA A 410 11.18 11.11 -4.82
N ALA A 411 12.23 11.90 -4.56
CA ALA A 411 12.35 13.28 -5.05
C ALA A 411 12.73 13.34 -6.54
N ALA A 412 13.40 12.31 -7.06
CA ALA A 412 13.71 12.15 -8.48
C ALA A 412 12.53 11.57 -9.29
N GLY A 413 11.54 10.96 -8.63
CA GLY A 413 10.45 10.22 -9.29
C GLY A 413 10.89 8.90 -9.93
N ASN A 414 12.11 8.43 -9.62
CA ASN A 414 12.69 7.21 -10.15
C ASN A 414 12.74 6.13 -9.05
N THR A 415 11.56 5.70 -8.62
CA THR A 415 11.38 4.88 -7.42
C THR A 415 11.49 3.36 -7.67
N ILE A 416 11.79 2.91 -8.89
CA ILE A 416 11.95 1.49 -9.22
C ILE A 416 13.33 1.28 -9.85
N HIS A 417 14.11 0.37 -9.25
CA HIS A 417 15.41 -0.06 -9.75
C HIS A 417 15.23 -1.27 -10.69
N GLU A 418 15.54 -1.10 -11.97
CA GLU A 418 15.50 -2.18 -12.97
C GLU A 418 16.77 -3.05 -12.88
N LEU A 419 16.58 -4.33 -12.58
CA LEU A 419 17.64 -5.30 -12.30
C LEU A 419 17.57 -6.48 -13.28
N THR A 420 18.70 -7.14 -13.56
CA THR A 420 18.73 -8.36 -14.39
C THR A 420 19.64 -9.44 -13.80
N GLN A 421 19.33 -10.70 -14.09
CA GLN A 421 20.20 -11.84 -13.80
C GLN A 421 20.06 -12.91 -14.88
N VAL A 422 21.15 -13.61 -15.19
CA VAL A 422 21.21 -14.68 -16.20
C VAL A 422 21.65 -16.00 -15.58
N ASP A 423 21.05 -17.11 -16.02
CA ASP A 423 21.45 -18.46 -15.58
C ASP A 423 22.14 -19.28 -16.67
N ASN A 424 23.10 -20.09 -16.21
CA ASN A 424 23.64 -21.19 -16.98
C ASN A 424 22.61 -22.33 -17.05
N PRO A 425 22.35 -22.93 -18.24
CA PRO A 425 21.53 -24.14 -18.31
C PRO A 425 22.24 -25.30 -17.60
N ASN A 426 21.47 -26.12 -16.90
CA ASN A 426 21.96 -27.34 -16.28
C ASN A 426 22.33 -28.36 -17.36
N SER A 427 23.40 -29.11 -17.17
CA SER A 427 23.84 -30.12 -18.15
C SER A 427 24.57 -31.29 -17.49
N VAL A 428 24.52 -32.42 -18.20
CA VAL A 428 25.23 -33.64 -17.87
C VAL A 428 26.11 -34.02 -19.05
N THR A 429 27.39 -34.30 -18.81
CA THR A 429 28.33 -34.82 -19.80
C THR A 429 28.77 -36.23 -19.42
N LEU A 430 28.54 -37.20 -20.30
CA LEU A 430 29.14 -38.53 -20.21
C LEU A 430 30.45 -38.55 -21.00
N THR A 431 31.51 -39.10 -20.40
CA THR A 431 32.80 -39.38 -21.06
C THR A 431 33.03 -40.88 -21.19
N LYS A 432 33.25 -41.38 -22.41
CA LYS A 432 33.47 -42.79 -22.71
C LYS A 432 34.96 -43.10 -22.92
N LYS A 433 35.45 -44.21 -22.35
CA LYS A 433 36.88 -44.60 -22.39
C LYS A 433 37.10 -46.11 -22.62
N ASP A 434 38.32 -46.48 -23.02
CA ASP A 434 38.81 -47.87 -23.02
C ASP A 434 39.13 -48.32 -21.57
N ALA A 435 38.66 -49.50 -21.17
CA ALA A 435 38.81 -50.07 -19.81
C ALA A 435 40.25 -50.54 -19.46
N SER A 436 41.15 -50.54 -20.44
CA SER A 436 42.52 -51.08 -20.39
C SER A 436 43.57 -49.98 -20.53
N THR A 437 43.34 -48.99 -21.41
CA THR A 437 44.26 -47.86 -21.63
C THR A 437 43.80 -46.55 -20.98
N GLY A 438 42.48 -46.37 -20.83
CA GLY A 438 41.88 -45.09 -20.39
C GLY A 438 41.72 -44.04 -21.49
N ASP A 439 42.06 -44.36 -22.75
CA ASP A 439 41.87 -43.46 -23.90
C ASP A 439 40.38 -43.19 -24.16
N VAL A 440 40.04 -42.00 -24.66
CA VAL A 440 38.65 -41.59 -24.94
C VAL A 440 38.10 -42.19 -26.24
N LEU A 441 36.83 -42.58 -26.25
CA LEU A 441 36.21 -43.33 -27.36
C LEU A 441 35.04 -42.57 -28.01
N ALA A 442 35.25 -42.17 -29.27
CA ALA A 442 34.24 -41.60 -30.14
C ALA A 442 33.27 -42.65 -30.70
N GLY A 443 32.06 -42.23 -31.08
CA GLY A 443 31.11 -43.05 -31.84
C GLY A 443 30.22 -44.00 -31.03
N ALA A 444 30.36 -44.07 -29.70
CA ALA A 444 29.37 -44.74 -28.86
C ALA A 444 28.01 -44.02 -28.98
N THR A 445 26.90 -44.75 -29.03
CA THR A 445 25.55 -44.17 -29.13
C THR A 445 24.72 -44.49 -27.88
N TYR A 446 23.92 -43.52 -27.43
CA TYR A 446 23.28 -43.51 -26.13
C TYR A 446 21.81 -43.05 -26.14
N GLN A 447 21.07 -43.53 -25.14
CA GLN A 447 19.80 -42.98 -24.69
C GLN A 447 19.92 -42.49 -23.25
N LEU A 448 19.45 -41.28 -22.96
CA LEU A 448 19.23 -40.82 -21.59
C LEU A 448 17.75 -41.04 -21.24
N LYS A 449 17.49 -41.72 -20.12
CA LYS A 449 16.13 -41.97 -19.62
C LYS A 449 15.98 -41.44 -18.20
N ASP A 450 14.80 -40.93 -17.87
CA ASP A 450 14.46 -40.55 -16.49
C ASP A 450 14.12 -41.79 -15.62
N SER A 451 13.93 -41.56 -14.32
CA SER A 451 13.57 -42.60 -13.34
C SER A 451 12.24 -43.32 -13.62
N THR A 452 11.38 -42.83 -14.52
CA THR A 452 10.17 -43.53 -14.99
C THR A 452 10.45 -44.48 -16.16
N GLY A 453 11.67 -44.49 -16.69
CA GLY A 453 12.08 -45.23 -17.89
C GLY A 453 11.75 -44.52 -19.20
N LYS A 454 11.18 -43.32 -19.15
CA LYS A 454 10.90 -42.48 -20.32
C LYS A 454 12.21 -41.94 -20.90
N VAL A 455 12.36 -42.05 -22.22
CA VAL A 455 13.47 -41.44 -22.97
C VAL A 455 13.32 -39.92 -22.93
N VAL A 456 14.35 -39.23 -22.45
CA VAL A 456 14.43 -37.76 -22.45
C VAL A 456 15.40 -37.23 -23.49
N ALA A 457 16.38 -38.03 -23.92
CA ALA A 457 17.20 -37.79 -25.11
C ALA A 457 17.65 -39.13 -25.74
N ASP A 458 17.78 -39.14 -27.06
CA ASP A 458 18.04 -40.33 -27.89
C ASP A 458 19.03 -40.01 -29.01
N ASN A 459 19.66 -41.03 -29.60
CA ASN A 459 20.68 -40.90 -30.64
C ASN A 459 21.86 -39.98 -30.23
N LEU A 460 22.19 -39.99 -28.94
CA LEU A 460 23.30 -39.24 -28.35
C LEU A 460 24.62 -39.93 -28.74
N VAL A 461 25.48 -39.28 -29.52
CA VAL A 461 26.75 -39.89 -30.00
C VAL A 461 27.95 -39.26 -29.28
N THR A 462 28.93 -40.06 -28.86
CA THR A 462 30.19 -39.53 -28.29
C THR A 462 31.07 -38.92 -29.37
N ASP A 463 31.59 -37.72 -29.09
CA ASP A 463 32.41 -36.94 -30.00
C ASP A 463 33.88 -37.41 -30.07
N VAL A 464 34.74 -36.65 -30.77
CA VAL A 464 36.18 -36.92 -30.90
C VAL A 464 36.97 -36.82 -29.58
N HIS A 465 36.36 -36.34 -28.50
CA HIS A 465 36.88 -36.32 -27.14
C HIS A 465 36.21 -37.37 -26.24
N GLY A 466 35.45 -38.30 -26.84
CA GLY A 466 34.67 -39.34 -26.17
C GLY A 466 33.49 -38.81 -25.35
N GLN A 467 33.09 -37.55 -25.56
CA GLN A 467 32.09 -36.88 -24.74
C GLN A 467 30.73 -36.77 -25.43
N VAL A 468 29.66 -36.83 -24.65
CA VAL A 468 28.33 -36.43 -25.08
C VAL A 468 27.60 -35.67 -23.97
N THR A 469 27.07 -34.49 -24.30
CA THR A 469 26.44 -33.56 -23.34
C THR A 469 24.94 -33.44 -23.60
N VAL A 470 24.14 -33.49 -22.54
CA VAL A 470 22.70 -33.21 -22.57
C VAL A 470 22.41 -32.03 -21.65
N SER A 471 21.75 -30.99 -22.17
CA SER A 471 21.52 -29.71 -21.48
C SER A 471 20.04 -29.40 -21.29
N LYS A 472 19.74 -28.48 -20.37
CA LYS A 472 18.38 -28.11 -19.90
C LYS A 472 17.62 -29.30 -19.28
N LEU A 473 18.35 -30.17 -18.58
CA LEU A 473 17.75 -31.24 -17.77
C LEU A 473 17.18 -30.66 -16.47
N ALA A 474 15.92 -30.99 -16.18
CA ALA A 474 15.30 -30.67 -14.90
C ALA A 474 15.95 -31.46 -13.75
N PRO A 475 15.75 -31.05 -12.49
CA PRO A 475 16.21 -31.83 -11.35
C PRO A 475 15.57 -33.23 -11.30
N GLY A 476 16.38 -34.26 -11.04
CA GLY A 476 15.92 -35.65 -10.99
C GLY A 476 17.01 -36.68 -11.28
N ASP A 477 16.64 -37.96 -11.16
CA ASP A 477 17.51 -39.09 -11.46
C ASP A 477 17.33 -39.58 -12.90
N TYR A 478 18.45 -39.75 -13.59
CA TYR A 478 18.54 -40.20 -14.97
C TYR A 478 19.53 -41.36 -15.10
N ASN A 479 19.43 -42.09 -16.22
CA ASN A 479 20.32 -43.19 -16.56
C ASN A 479 20.70 -43.11 -18.05
N PHE A 480 22.00 -43.09 -18.36
CA PHE A 480 22.47 -43.34 -19.72
C PHE A 480 22.47 -44.85 -19.98
N TYR A 481 21.88 -45.25 -21.11
CA TYR A 481 21.92 -46.60 -21.65
C TYR A 481 22.68 -46.56 -22.96
N GLU A 482 23.76 -47.34 -23.07
CA GLU A 482 24.41 -47.53 -24.36
C GLU A 482 23.46 -48.29 -25.31
N VAL A 483 23.38 -47.81 -26.55
CA VAL A 483 22.60 -48.40 -27.65
C VAL A 483 23.54 -49.20 -28.56
N THR A 484 24.65 -48.59 -28.98
CA THR A 484 25.71 -49.22 -29.77
C THR A 484 27.08 -48.79 -29.23
N PRO A 485 28.03 -49.71 -28.98
CA PRO A 485 29.39 -49.36 -28.59
C PRO A 485 30.20 -48.75 -29.75
N PRO A 486 31.38 -48.17 -29.48
CA PRO A 486 32.36 -47.82 -30.51
C PRO A 486 32.81 -49.05 -31.33
N ASP A 487 33.26 -48.81 -32.56
CA ASP A 487 33.78 -49.87 -33.43
C ASP A 487 34.96 -50.62 -32.77
N GLY A 488 34.81 -51.93 -32.62
CA GLY A 488 35.82 -52.80 -32.01
C GLY A 488 35.65 -53.04 -30.50
N TYR A 489 34.57 -52.58 -29.87
CA TYR A 489 34.34 -52.69 -28.42
C TYR A 489 33.15 -53.59 -28.05
N GLU A 490 33.23 -54.23 -26.88
CA GLU A 490 32.15 -55.00 -26.28
C GLU A 490 31.10 -54.07 -25.66
N LYS A 491 29.85 -54.17 -26.12
CA LYS A 491 28.73 -53.35 -25.62
C LYS A 491 28.59 -53.44 -24.11
N ASN A 492 28.58 -52.28 -23.45
CA ASN A 492 28.27 -52.20 -22.03
C ASN A 492 26.74 -52.25 -21.81
N THR A 493 26.28 -53.16 -20.96
CA THR A 493 24.85 -53.35 -20.63
C THR A 493 24.46 -52.75 -19.28
N GLU A 494 25.43 -52.25 -18.49
CA GLU A 494 25.18 -51.56 -17.24
C GLU A 494 24.83 -50.09 -17.53
N PRO A 495 23.70 -49.56 -17.03
CA PRO A 495 23.36 -48.16 -17.20
C PRO A 495 24.25 -47.28 -16.30
N VAL A 496 24.55 -46.06 -16.77
CA VAL A 496 25.27 -45.06 -15.96
C VAL A 496 24.25 -44.17 -15.25
N PRO A 497 24.06 -44.30 -13.93
CA PRO A 497 23.16 -43.42 -13.19
C PRO A 497 23.75 -42.02 -13.06
N VAL A 498 22.91 -40.99 -13.13
CA VAL A 498 23.29 -39.60 -12.90
C VAL A 498 22.14 -38.81 -12.29
N THR A 499 22.43 -38.08 -11.22
CA THR A 499 21.45 -37.25 -10.50
C THR A 499 21.70 -35.78 -10.81
N VAL A 500 20.67 -35.08 -11.32
CA VAL A 500 20.67 -33.64 -11.52
C VAL A 500 20.06 -32.99 -10.28
N SER A 501 20.86 -32.24 -9.52
CA SER A 501 20.41 -31.59 -8.27
C SER A 501 19.68 -30.28 -8.53
N ALA A 502 18.59 -30.02 -7.80
CA ALA A 502 17.89 -28.73 -7.77
C ALA A 502 18.72 -27.59 -7.13
N ALA A 503 19.75 -27.96 -6.36
CA ALA A 503 20.76 -27.05 -5.83
C ALA A 503 22.12 -27.25 -6.54
N GLY A 504 22.12 -27.73 -7.79
CA GLY A 504 23.32 -27.93 -8.59
C GLY A 504 23.89 -26.60 -9.07
N THR A 505 25.15 -26.32 -8.74
CA THR A 505 25.86 -25.09 -9.11
C THR A 505 26.85 -25.25 -10.27
N ALA A 506 27.05 -26.50 -10.72
CA ALA A 506 27.93 -26.89 -11.82
C ALA A 506 27.30 -28.04 -12.63
N ALA A 507 27.74 -28.18 -13.89
CA ALA A 507 27.37 -29.31 -14.74
C ALA A 507 27.94 -30.64 -14.19
N VAL A 508 27.22 -31.74 -14.40
CA VAL A 508 27.57 -33.06 -13.85
C VAL A 508 28.36 -33.88 -14.87
N GLY A 509 29.57 -34.31 -14.50
CA GLY A 509 30.36 -35.26 -15.28
C GLY A 509 30.14 -36.70 -14.80
N VAL A 510 29.94 -37.63 -15.74
CA VAL A 510 29.95 -39.08 -15.48
C VAL A 510 30.84 -39.80 -16.51
N GLU A 511 31.30 -41.00 -16.18
CA GLU A 511 32.18 -41.79 -17.06
C GLU A 511 31.66 -43.22 -17.26
N GLN A 512 31.98 -43.81 -18.42
CA GLN A 512 31.78 -45.24 -18.69
C GLN A 512 32.95 -45.82 -19.46
N VAL A 513 33.22 -47.10 -19.26
CA VAL A 513 34.29 -47.85 -19.92
C VAL A 513 33.78 -49.07 -20.68
N ASP A 514 34.42 -49.38 -21.80
CA ASP A 514 34.23 -50.64 -22.54
C ASP A 514 35.52 -51.44 -22.62
N LYS A 515 35.39 -52.74 -22.88
CA LYS A 515 36.52 -53.62 -23.19
C LYS A 515 36.67 -53.72 -24.72
N PRO A 516 37.88 -53.62 -25.27
CA PRO A 516 38.11 -53.91 -26.69
C PRO A 516 37.87 -55.40 -26.97
N ILE A 517 37.27 -55.72 -28.12
CA ILE A 517 36.96 -57.10 -28.54
C ILE A 517 38.28 -57.85 -28.74
N THR A 518 38.55 -58.80 -27.85
CA THR A 518 39.76 -59.63 -27.92
C THR A 518 39.63 -60.72 -28.99
N VAL A 519 39.97 -60.38 -30.23
CA VAL A 519 40.11 -61.35 -31.32
C VAL A 519 41.18 -62.39 -30.96
N ALA A 520 40.74 -63.60 -30.60
CA ALA A 520 41.62 -64.71 -30.27
C ALA A 520 42.48 -65.06 -31.49
N SER A 521 43.77 -64.71 -31.45
CA SER A 521 44.68 -64.80 -32.59
C SER A 521 44.99 -66.25 -32.96
N SER A 522 44.18 -66.81 -33.86
CA SER A 522 44.41 -68.14 -34.44
C SER A 522 45.58 -68.09 -35.41
N SER A 523 46.78 -68.31 -34.88
CA SER A 523 48.03 -68.30 -35.66
C SER A 523 47.97 -69.30 -36.82
N SER A 524 48.05 -68.77 -38.04
CA SER A 524 48.51 -69.50 -39.22
C SER A 524 49.28 -68.53 -40.11
N ALA A 525 50.60 -68.68 -40.15
CA ALA A 525 51.47 -67.82 -40.93
C ALA A 525 51.92 -68.57 -42.20
N GLU A 526 51.53 -68.06 -43.36
CA GLU A 526 52.25 -68.32 -44.61
C GLU A 526 52.70 -67.00 -45.25
N THR A 527 53.94 -67.02 -45.73
CA THR A 527 54.61 -65.91 -46.41
C THR A 527 54.41 -66.00 -47.92
N SER A 528 54.29 -64.85 -48.63
CA SER A 528 55.22 -64.53 -49.74
C SER A 528 54.98 -63.14 -50.38
N SER A 529 56.10 -62.50 -50.76
CA SER A 529 56.30 -61.61 -51.92
C SER A 529 55.30 -60.47 -52.25
N THR A 530 55.80 -59.24 -52.16
CA THR A 530 55.46 -58.13 -53.07
C THR A 530 56.14 -58.32 -54.45
N PRO A 531 55.76 -57.54 -55.48
CA PRO A 531 56.69 -56.48 -55.90
C PRO A 531 56.02 -55.14 -56.32
N SER A 532 56.86 -54.19 -56.74
CA SER A 532 56.61 -52.74 -56.90
C SER A 532 56.06 -52.30 -58.28
N SER A 533 55.58 -51.03 -58.33
CA SER A 533 55.51 -50.13 -59.50
C SER A 533 54.38 -50.34 -60.55
N SER A 534 53.97 -49.37 -61.39
CA SER A 534 53.87 -47.88 -61.30
C SER A 534 53.14 -47.30 -62.57
N VAL A 535 52.78 -46.01 -62.57
CA VAL A 535 52.49 -45.13 -63.74
C VAL A 535 51.23 -45.35 -64.64
N THR A 536 50.22 -44.49 -64.42
CA THR A 536 49.59 -43.53 -65.38
C THR A 536 49.14 -43.90 -66.83
N SER A 537 47.81 -43.93 -67.06
CA SER A 537 47.06 -43.56 -68.31
C SER A 537 47.22 -44.45 -69.59
N SER A 538 46.35 -44.44 -70.64
CA SER A 538 45.25 -43.51 -71.03
C SER A 538 44.23 -44.10 -72.08
N THR A 539 43.01 -43.53 -72.13
CA THR A 539 42.14 -43.20 -73.31
C THR A 539 41.44 -44.25 -74.24
N SER A 540 40.17 -43.92 -74.60
CA SER A 540 39.38 -44.29 -75.82
C SER A 540 38.90 -45.75 -76.01
N THR A 541 37.79 -46.07 -76.70
CA THR A 541 37.04 -45.41 -77.81
C THR A 541 35.53 -45.66 -77.64
N SER A 542 34.65 -44.66 -77.43
CA SER A 542 34.03 -43.71 -78.38
C SER A 542 32.97 -44.29 -79.36
N ALA A 543 31.71 -43.86 -79.21
CA ALA A 543 30.70 -43.83 -80.27
C ALA A 543 29.57 -42.82 -79.93
N ILE A 544 29.45 -41.76 -80.74
CA ILE A 544 28.26 -40.90 -80.87
C ILE A 544 28.01 -40.78 -82.39
N PRO A 545 26.78 -40.44 -82.85
CA PRO A 545 26.65 -39.08 -83.41
C PRO A 545 25.25 -38.44 -83.24
N SER A 546 25.21 -37.12 -83.46
CA SER A 546 24.06 -36.30 -83.92
C SER A 546 22.79 -36.18 -83.05
N SER A 547 22.11 -35.03 -82.95
CA SER A 547 22.48 -33.66 -83.39
C SER A 547 21.54 -32.56 -82.86
N SER A 548 22.12 -31.39 -82.58
CA SER A 548 21.60 -30.02 -82.79
C SER A 548 20.35 -29.46 -82.06
N SER A 549 20.45 -28.12 -81.85
CA SER A 549 19.39 -27.09 -81.86
C SER A 549 18.39 -26.90 -80.70
N SER A 550 18.74 -25.92 -79.84
CA SER A 550 17.99 -24.66 -79.58
C SER A 550 16.74 -24.59 -78.68
N SER A 551 16.48 -23.33 -78.25
CA SER A 551 15.23 -22.73 -77.73
C SER A 551 14.67 -23.17 -76.37
N LEU A 552 14.93 -22.28 -75.39
CA LEU A 552 14.00 -21.72 -74.41
C LEU A 552 12.50 -22.11 -74.50
N ALA A 553 11.96 -22.43 -73.31
CA ALA A 553 10.67 -21.98 -72.76
C ALA A 553 9.33 -22.31 -73.45
N SER A 554 8.52 -23.10 -72.72
CA SER A 554 7.11 -22.83 -72.37
C SER A 554 6.07 -22.52 -73.46
N SER A 555 4.99 -23.31 -73.52
CA SER A 555 3.70 -22.98 -72.86
C SER A 555 2.48 -23.75 -73.39
N SER A 556 1.58 -24.13 -72.48
CA SER A 556 0.13 -24.49 -72.62
C SER A 556 -0.26 -25.31 -71.37
N ILE A 557 -1.38 -25.15 -70.67
CA ILE A 557 -2.56 -24.22 -70.69
C ILE A 557 -2.94 -24.03 -69.20
N SER A 558 -3.31 -22.88 -68.59
CA SER A 558 -3.71 -21.51 -68.99
C SER A 558 -5.22 -21.21 -69.11
N THR A 559 -5.87 -20.81 -68.01
CA THR A 559 -7.08 -19.94 -67.87
C THR A 559 -7.29 -19.67 -66.36
N GLU A 560 -7.64 -18.50 -65.80
CA GLU A 560 -7.82 -17.09 -66.22
C GLU A 560 -7.33 -16.18 -65.05
N SER A 561 -6.75 -14.97 -65.16
CA SER A 561 -6.96 -13.73 -65.96
C SER A 561 -7.84 -12.68 -65.24
N SER A 562 -7.64 -11.34 -65.22
CA SER A 562 -6.48 -10.40 -65.42
C SER A 562 -6.91 -8.99 -64.91
N SER A 563 -6.07 -8.08 -64.38
CA SER A 563 -5.38 -6.95 -65.10
C SER A 563 -4.79 -5.97 -64.04
N LYS A 564 -3.55 -5.41 -64.09
CA LYS A 564 -2.84 -4.46 -65.02
C LYS A 564 -3.24 -2.95 -64.86
N PRO A 565 -2.39 -1.93 -65.21
CA PRO A 565 -0.99 -1.93 -65.70
C PRO A 565 -0.02 -0.77 -65.22
N VAL A 566 1.24 -0.76 -65.72
CA VAL A 566 2.10 0.44 -66.08
C VAL A 566 2.74 1.29 -64.92
N VAL A 567 3.98 1.84 -64.98
CA VAL A 567 5.20 1.59 -65.83
C VAL A 567 6.57 1.90 -65.13
N SER A 568 7.40 2.89 -65.54
CA SER A 568 8.87 2.95 -65.28
C SER A 568 9.52 4.34 -65.02
N SER A 569 10.73 4.30 -64.40
CA SER A 569 11.99 5.02 -64.74
C SER A 569 12.38 6.43 -64.22
N SER A 570 13.68 6.55 -63.89
CA SER A 570 14.59 7.73 -63.89
C SER A 570 15.04 8.37 -62.56
N ILE A 571 16.33 8.77 -62.56
CA ILE A 571 17.18 9.49 -61.57
C ILE A 571 17.37 10.95 -62.11
N PRO A 572 17.74 12.05 -61.38
CA PRO A 572 18.22 12.24 -59.99
C PRO A 572 17.56 13.36 -59.14
N SER A 573 18.01 13.47 -57.87
CA SER A 573 18.31 14.66 -57.01
C SER A 573 17.57 16.02 -57.08
N SER A 574 17.50 16.67 -55.89
CA SER A 574 17.35 18.14 -55.63
C SER A 574 15.97 18.77 -55.95
N SER A 575 15.55 19.92 -55.40
CA SER A 575 15.79 20.63 -54.12
C SER A 575 14.88 21.86 -54.04
N SER A 576 14.47 22.31 -52.83
CA SER A 576 13.79 23.63 -52.57
C SER A 576 12.45 23.85 -53.32
N SER A 577 11.60 24.87 -53.08
CA SER A 577 11.29 25.75 -51.92
C SER A 577 9.99 26.52 -52.26
N GLU A 578 9.25 27.01 -51.25
CA GLU A 578 8.33 28.19 -51.38
C GLU A 578 7.13 28.06 -52.37
N GLU A 579 6.11 28.94 -52.39
CA GLU A 579 5.34 29.63 -51.33
C GLU A 579 3.97 30.05 -51.92
N SER A 580 3.00 30.47 -51.08
CA SER A 580 1.88 31.38 -51.46
C SER A 580 0.82 30.88 -52.49
N SER A 581 -0.39 31.46 -52.64
CA SER A 581 -1.21 32.38 -51.80
C SER A 581 -2.68 32.39 -52.30
N SER A 582 -3.57 33.20 -51.68
CA SER A 582 -4.89 33.65 -52.17
C SER A 582 -6.06 32.61 -52.19
N SER A 583 -7.34 32.97 -52.10
CA SER A 583 -7.98 34.23 -51.65
C SER A 583 -9.45 34.06 -51.18
N THR A 584 -9.87 35.06 -50.42
CA THR A 584 -11.20 35.60 -50.00
C THR A 584 -12.30 35.65 -51.11
N PRO A 585 -13.58 36.09 -50.88
CA PRO A 585 -14.05 37.00 -49.81
C PRO A 585 -15.53 36.90 -49.25
N SER A 586 -15.84 37.84 -48.33
CA SER A 586 -17.15 38.52 -48.11
C SER A 586 -18.30 37.83 -47.35
N ALA A 587 -19.16 38.55 -46.57
CA ALA A 587 -19.15 39.96 -46.12
C ALA A 587 -20.16 40.28 -44.97
N SER A 588 -19.89 41.38 -44.21
CA SER A 588 -20.84 42.31 -43.49
C SER A 588 -21.81 41.78 -42.40
N ALA A 589 -22.38 42.53 -41.43
CA ALA A 589 -22.22 43.85 -40.73
C ALA A 589 -23.32 43.90 -39.60
N SER A 590 -23.50 44.78 -38.58
CA SER A 590 -22.92 46.00 -37.95
C SER A 590 -23.46 46.04 -36.47
N ILE A 591 -23.02 46.76 -35.41
CA ILE A 591 -22.65 48.19 -35.13
C ILE A 591 -23.89 49.14 -35.09
N PRO A 592 -24.12 50.07 -34.10
CA PRO A 592 -23.40 50.46 -32.84
C PRO A 592 -24.27 50.68 -31.54
N SER A 593 -23.61 51.16 -30.45
CA SER A 593 -24.08 52.14 -29.40
C SER A 593 -24.49 51.66 -27.99
N ALA A 594 -24.39 52.44 -26.88
CA ALA A 594 -23.46 53.51 -26.42
C ALA A 594 -23.82 54.04 -25.00
N SER A 595 -22.82 54.51 -24.20
CA SER A 595 -22.96 55.39 -23.00
C SER A 595 -23.64 54.78 -21.72
N SER A 596 -23.49 55.25 -20.47
CA SER A 596 -22.81 56.43 -19.86
C SER A 596 -22.32 56.14 -18.41
N GLU A 597 -21.40 56.94 -17.85
CA GLU A 597 -21.19 57.12 -16.39
C GLU A 597 -22.15 58.20 -15.81
N PRO A 598 -22.11 58.52 -14.48
CA PRO A 598 -21.18 59.57 -14.00
C PRO A 598 -20.59 59.40 -12.56
N MET A 599 -19.64 60.29 -12.22
CA MET A 599 -19.04 60.57 -10.89
C MET A 599 -20.07 61.16 -9.87
N SER A 600 -19.80 61.35 -8.56
CA SER A 600 -18.80 62.25 -7.92
C SER A 600 -18.69 61.97 -6.39
N SER A 601 -17.48 61.98 -5.79
CA SER A 601 -16.83 63.08 -4.98
C SER A 601 -17.37 63.21 -3.53
N GLU A 602 -16.70 63.80 -2.51
CA GLU A 602 -15.40 64.48 -2.39
C GLU A 602 -14.94 64.62 -0.91
N SER A 603 -13.64 64.87 -0.65
CA SER A 603 -13.09 65.56 0.56
C SER A 603 -13.28 64.92 1.96
N GLY A 604 -12.46 65.18 3.00
CA GLY A 604 -11.13 65.80 3.03
C GLY A 604 -10.77 66.53 4.35
N SER A 605 -9.47 66.59 4.65
CA SER A 605 -8.82 67.41 5.69
C SER A 605 -8.96 67.00 7.18
N SER A 606 -8.20 67.69 8.04
CA SER A 606 -7.87 67.34 9.43
C SER A 606 -8.28 68.43 10.44
N THR A 607 -8.25 68.11 11.75
CA THR A 607 -7.51 68.91 12.75
C THR A 607 -7.38 68.20 14.12
N THR A 608 -6.46 68.70 14.95
CA THR A 608 -6.07 68.23 16.29
C THR A 608 -6.90 68.87 17.41
N PHE A 609 -6.98 68.22 18.58
CA PHE A 609 -7.04 68.91 19.88
C PHE A 609 -6.45 68.06 21.02
N ASP A 610 -5.66 68.69 21.89
CA ASP A 610 -5.10 68.14 23.14
C ASP A 610 -6.11 68.12 24.30
N SER A 611 -5.85 67.30 25.34
CA SER A 611 -5.88 67.71 26.77
C SER A 611 -5.52 66.58 27.76
N ASP A 612 -4.23 66.47 28.11
CA ASP A 612 -3.63 66.51 29.47
C ASP A 612 -4.16 65.64 30.67
N SER A 613 -3.39 65.65 31.78
CA SER A 613 -3.70 65.26 33.18
C SER A 613 -3.49 63.80 33.68
N ALA A 614 -2.21 63.48 33.90
CA ALA A 614 -1.60 63.32 35.23
C ALA A 614 -2.00 62.22 36.28
N VAL A 615 -0.98 61.41 36.64
CA VAL A 615 -0.44 61.22 38.02
C VAL A 615 -0.99 60.14 39.01
N THR A 616 -0.50 58.90 38.83
CA THR A 616 0.16 58.03 39.88
C THR A 616 -0.70 57.41 41.05
N PRO A 617 -0.16 56.60 42.03
CA PRO A 617 -0.63 55.20 42.18
C PRO A 617 -0.82 54.64 43.63
N SER A 618 -1.22 53.37 43.77
CA SER A 618 -1.04 52.53 44.99
C SER A 618 -1.44 51.05 44.77
N LYS A 619 -0.99 50.01 45.52
CA LYS A 619 0.22 49.80 46.36
C LYS A 619 0.28 48.35 46.94
N LYS A 620 1.43 47.64 46.82
CA LYS A 620 1.83 46.40 47.58
C LYS A 620 0.98 45.11 47.34
N PRO A 621 1.39 43.91 47.83
CA PRO A 621 2.69 43.50 48.42
C PRO A 621 3.36 42.24 47.82
N THR A 622 4.61 41.98 48.22
CA THR A 622 5.38 40.73 48.02
C THR A 622 5.20 39.71 49.15
N PRO A 623 5.49 38.41 48.91
CA PRO A 623 5.65 37.38 49.95
C PRO A 623 7.11 37.30 50.48
N PRO A 624 7.35 36.71 51.67
CA PRO A 624 8.69 36.42 52.21
C PRO A 624 9.05 34.91 52.20
N THR A 625 10.33 34.60 52.42
CA THR A 625 10.89 33.24 52.59
C THR A 625 11.77 33.18 53.85
N SER A 626 11.60 32.15 54.70
CA SER A 626 12.67 31.61 55.59
C SER A 626 12.22 30.39 56.40
N GLU A 627 13.10 29.38 56.45
CA GLU A 627 13.14 28.22 57.37
C GLU A 627 13.62 28.65 58.80
N PRO A 628 13.48 27.85 59.89
CA PRO A 628 14.26 26.60 60.09
C PRO A 628 13.63 25.46 60.94
N GLU A 629 14.36 24.34 61.01
CA GLU A 629 14.25 23.18 61.94
C GLU A 629 14.72 23.51 63.41
N PRO A 630 14.71 22.61 64.45
CA PRO A 630 14.60 21.13 64.43
C PRO A 630 13.86 20.36 65.58
N ASP A 631 13.82 19.02 65.42
CA ASP A 631 14.11 17.94 66.41
C ASP A 631 13.01 17.13 67.16
N SER A 632 13.26 15.81 67.23
CA SER A 632 12.72 14.75 68.14
C SER A 632 11.22 14.35 68.11
N SER A 633 10.77 13.12 68.47
CA SER A 633 11.37 11.76 68.49
C SER A 633 10.29 10.67 68.79
N SER A 634 10.68 9.39 68.89
CA SER A 634 9.93 8.16 69.30
C SER A 634 9.15 7.36 68.22
N ASP A 635 8.98 6.03 68.31
CA ASP A 635 9.92 4.87 68.42
C ASP A 635 9.13 3.51 68.40
N SER A 636 9.83 2.37 68.17
CA SER A 636 9.47 0.94 68.34
C SER A 636 8.73 0.22 67.19
N THR A 637 8.94 -1.08 66.86
CA THR A 637 10.02 -2.07 67.16
C THR A 637 9.93 -3.31 66.23
N SER A 638 11.09 -3.87 65.81
CA SER A 638 11.33 -5.30 65.44
C SER A 638 10.59 -5.94 64.23
N SER A 639 11.10 -6.95 63.50
CA SER A 639 12.32 -7.82 63.60
C SER A 639 12.53 -8.61 62.27
N SER A 640 13.63 -9.33 61.95
CA SER A 640 15.09 -9.15 62.18
C SER A 640 15.92 -10.34 61.60
N GLU A 641 16.85 -10.09 60.67
CA GLU A 641 18.07 -10.89 60.35
C GLU A 641 17.97 -12.35 59.80
N PRO A 642 19.08 -12.99 59.31
CA PRO A 642 20.48 -12.53 59.12
C PRO A 642 21.12 -12.73 57.71
N GLU A 643 22.33 -12.17 57.51
CA GLU A 643 23.25 -12.46 56.38
C GLU A 643 24.17 -13.70 56.62
N PRO A 644 25.20 -13.99 55.77
CA PRO A 644 26.54 -13.43 56.09
C PRO A 644 27.52 -13.11 54.91
N VAL A 645 28.26 -11.99 55.01
CA VAL A 645 29.74 -11.86 54.78
C VAL A 645 30.28 -11.87 53.31
N LYS A 646 31.32 -11.14 52.85
CA LYS A 646 32.21 -9.96 53.17
C LYS A 646 32.97 -9.59 51.83
N LYS A 647 33.96 -8.67 51.63
CA LYS A 647 34.88 -7.84 52.46
C LYS A 647 35.43 -6.61 51.67
N ASP A 648 36.09 -5.69 52.37
CA ASP A 648 36.73 -4.42 51.93
C ASP A 648 38.17 -4.48 51.32
N SER A 649 38.54 -3.46 50.52
CA SER A 649 39.77 -2.62 50.66
C SER A 649 39.89 -1.53 49.56
N SER A 650 40.91 -0.65 49.61
CA SER A 650 40.84 0.71 49.02
C SER A 650 42.08 1.25 48.28
N SER A 651 41.85 2.33 47.50
CA SER A 651 42.69 3.54 47.30
C SER A 651 43.95 3.59 46.40
N SER A 652 44.05 4.73 45.68
CA SER A 652 45.23 5.57 45.35
C SER A 652 46.25 5.24 44.22
N SER A 653 46.01 5.84 43.05
CA SER A 653 46.86 6.84 42.35
C SER A 653 48.32 6.57 41.85
N SER A 654 48.44 6.58 40.50
CA SER A 654 49.37 7.37 39.66
C SER A 654 50.91 7.29 39.76
N SER A 655 51.57 7.19 38.59
CA SER A 655 52.60 8.15 38.14
C SER A 655 52.89 8.05 36.62
N HIS A 656 53.61 9.03 36.07
CA HIS A 656 53.91 9.28 34.65
C HIS A 656 55.45 9.33 34.43
N PRO A 657 56.05 9.27 33.21
CA PRO A 657 56.20 10.49 32.39
C PRO A 657 56.43 10.39 30.84
N ALA A 658 56.00 11.44 30.12
CA ALA A 658 56.63 12.18 28.98
C ALA A 658 57.38 11.45 27.81
N THR A 659 57.37 11.92 26.54
CA THR A 659 57.78 13.29 26.12
C THR A 659 57.40 13.70 24.66
N VAL A 660 56.50 14.69 24.51
CA VAL A 660 56.47 15.84 23.55
C VAL A 660 56.73 15.66 22.02
N LYS A 661 55.73 16.05 21.18
CA LYS A 661 55.89 17.13 20.13
C LYS A 661 54.58 17.61 19.44
N ARG A 662 54.26 18.92 19.65
CA ARG A 662 53.61 19.94 18.77
C ARG A 662 52.25 19.72 18.07
N ASN A 663 51.30 20.61 18.38
CA ASN A 663 50.60 21.61 17.53
C ASN A 663 50.07 21.23 16.11
N GLN A 664 48.87 21.68 15.68
CA GLN A 664 47.83 22.52 16.33
C GLN A 664 46.50 22.58 15.54
N SER A 665 45.36 22.80 16.25
CA SER A 665 44.09 23.40 15.76
C SER A 665 43.27 22.66 14.68
N SER A 666 41.94 22.62 14.66
CA SER A 666 40.85 23.07 15.58
C SER A 666 39.62 22.16 15.29
N ARG A 667 38.77 21.73 16.25
CA ARG A 667 37.83 22.48 17.13
C ARG A 667 36.76 23.28 16.35
N ALA A 668 35.47 23.28 16.73
CA ALA A 668 34.81 22.67 17.90
C ALA A 668 33.34 22.28 17.63
N ASP A 669 32.74 21.65 18.64
CA ASP A 669 31.49 20.90 18.64
C ASP A 669 30.18 21.71 18.67
N LEU A 670 29.11 21.00 18.29
CA LEU A 670 27.73 20.99 18.79
C LEU A 670 27.36 21.95 19.95
N ALA A 671 26.18 22.59 19.80
CA ALA A 671 25.29 22.91 20.90
C ALA A 671 23.81 22.76 20.46
N SER A 672 22.94 22.33 21.36
CA SER A 672 21.50 22.16 21.13
C SER A 672 20.70 23.42 21.46
N ASN A 673 19.52 23.60 20.84
CA ASN A 673 18.23 23.67 21.54
C ASN A 673 17.05 23.89 20.57
N ALA A 674 15.84 23.63 21.08
CA ALA A 674 14.57 23.88 20.39
C ALA A 674 14.09 25.35 20.56
N LEU A 675 13.07 25.75 19.78
CA LEU A 675 11.74 26.21 20.24
C LEU A 675 11.04 27.15 19.22
N THR A 676 9.70 27.19 19.26
CA THR A 676 8.81 28.27 18.76
C THR A 676 8.81 28.60 17.26
N THR A 677 7.70 28.26 16.60
CA THR A 677 7.14 29.06 15.51
C THR A 677 6.38 30.27 16.08
N ALA A 678 6.68 31.47 15.56
CA ALA A 678 5.93 32.70 15.85
C ALA A 678 5.67 33.46 14.53
N ASN A 679 4.63 34.29 14.51
CA ASN A 679 4.06 34.86 13.28
C ASN A 679 4.39 36.36 13.09
N ALA A 680 4.13 36.85 11.87
CA ALA A 680 4.04 38.26 11.43
C ALA A 680 5.33 39.05 11.13
N GLY A 681 5.19 40.01 10.21
CA GLY A 681 6.19 41.06 9.90
C GLY A 681 6.92 40.89 8.56
N GLY A 682 6.39 41.46 7.48
CA GLY A 682 7.04 41.47 6.16
C GLY A 682 7.51 42.85 5.70
N THR A 683 8.34 42.91 4.65
CA THR A 683 8.80 44.18 4.04
C THR A 683 8.87 44.11 2.50
N ASN A 684 8.17 45.04 1.86
CA ASN A 684 8.29 45.62 0.50
C ASN A 684 9.03 44.88 -0.64
N LEU A 685 8.35 44.79 -1.79
CA LEU A 685 8.91 44.54 -3.12
C LEU A 685 9.66 45.78 -3.66
N PRO A 686 10.57 45.59 -4.63
CA PRO A 686 10.69 46.42 -5.82
C PRO A 686 9.95 45.80 -7.02
N SER A 687 9.35 46.63 -7.88
CA SER A 687 8.65 46.19 -9.11
C SER A 687 9.58 46.21 -10.32
N ALA A 688 9.54 45.17 -11.16
CA ALA A 688 10.26 45.12 -12.44
C ALA A 688 9.45 44.39 -13.53
N SER A 689 9.06 45.14 -14.56
CA SER A 689 8.34 44.69 -15.76
C SER A 689 9.03 43.54 -16.52
N GLY A 690 8.28 42.47 -16.84
CA GLY A 690 8.68 41.41 -17.76
C GLY A 690 7.46 40.79 -18.48
N ALA A 691 7.54 40.60 -19.80
CA ALA A 691 6.37 40.25 -20.62
C ALA A 691 5.96 38.77 -20.51
N ALA A 692 4.64 38.51 -20.49
CA ALA A 692 4.09 37.16 -20.36
C ALA A 692 4.20 36.33 -21.64
N ALA A 693 4.89 35.19 -21.58
CA ALA A 693 4.89 34.18 -22.64
C ALA A 693 3.64 33.29 -22.53
N LYS A 694 2.92 33.08 -23.64
CA LYS A 694 1.74 32.21 -23.68
C LYS A 694 2.16 30.72 -23.61
N PRO A 695 1.62 29.90 -22.68
CA PRO A 695 1.74 28.46 -22.79
C PRO A 695 0.96 27.94 -24.02
N LYS A 696 1.50 26.91 -24.68
CA LYS A 696 0.85 26.27 -25.83
C LYS A 696 -0.32 25.39 -25.37
N GLY A 697 -1.30 25.18 -26.26
CA GLY A 697 -2.64 24.71 -25.87
C GLY A 697 -2.69 23.35 -25.17
N LEU A 698 -3.49 23.27 -24.10
CA LEU A 698 -3.88 22.01 -23.45
C LEU A 698 -4.59 21.10 -24.45
N LYS A 699 -4.06 19.88 -24.65
CA LYS A 699 -4.89 18.77 -25.13
C LYS A 699 -5.83 18.35 -24.01
N ARG A 700 -7.13 18.55 -24.22
CA ARG A 700 -8.20 18.19 -23.28
C ARG A 700 -8.31 16.67 -23.17
N PHE A 701 -7.60 16.07 -22.21
CA PHE A 701 -7.84 14.67 -21.85
C PHE A 701 -9.26 14.53 -21.28
N LEU A 702 -10.04 13.67 -21.91
CA LEU A 702 -11.29 13.16 -21.34
C LEU A 702 -10.94 12.06 -20.33
N PRO A 703 -11.64 11.95 -19.19
CA PRO A 703 -11.44 10.84 -18.27
C PRO A 703 -11.82 9.53 -18.96
N GLN A 704 -10.89 8.57 -19.02
CA GLN A 704 -11.21 7.23 -19.51
C GLN A 704 -12.07 6.49 -18.49
N THR A 705 -13.38 6.41 -18.75
CA THR A 705 -14.30 5.57 -17.99
C THR A 705 -13.99 4.10 -18.23
N ASN A 706 -13.75 3.35 -17.16
CA ASN A 706 -13.35 1.94 -17.22
C ASN A 706 -14.56 1.04 -17.56
N GLU A 707 -14.86 0.88 -18.86
CA GLU A 707 -16.11 0.30 -19.37
C GLU A 707 -16.39 -1.17 -19.00
N GLN A 708 -15.40 -1.92 -18.50
CA GLN A 708 -15.57 -3.33 -18.09
C GLN A 708 -16.70 -3.52 -17.06
N LYS A 709 -16.98 -2.54 -16.20
CA LYS A 709 -18.09 -2.61 -15.23
C LYS A 709 -19.47 -2.45 -15.87
N SER A 710 -19.57 -1.83 -17.05
CA SER A 710 -20.87 -1.54 -17.72
C SER A 710 -21.48 -2.81 -18.32
N LEU A 711 -20.68 -3.61 -19.02
CA LEU A 711 -21.16 -4.81 -19.72
C LEU A 711 -21.73 -5.86 -18.74
N PHE A 712 -21.10 -6.03 -17.59
CA PHE A 712 -21.54 -6.97 -16.55
C PHE A 712 -22.91 -6.57 -15.94
N ALA A 713 -23.11 -5.28 -15.68
CA ALA A 713 -24.40 -4.76 -15.20
C ALA A 713 -25.51 -4.93 -16.26
N MET A 714 -25.18 -4.74 -17.55
CA MET A 714 -26.11 -4.94 -18.66
C MET A 714 -26.56 -6.40 -18.80
N ILE A 715 -25.64 -7.35 -18.62
CA ILE A 715 -25.92 -8.80 -18.65
C ILE A 715 -26.78 -9.22 -17.45
N LEU A 716 -26.50 -8.73 -16.24
CA LEU A 716 -27.37 -8.97 -15.08
C LEU A 716 -28.77 -8.40 -15.28
N GLY A 717 -28.89 -7.17 -15.80
CA GLY A 717 -30.17 -6.54 -16.10
C GLY A 717 -31.03 -7.35 -17.07
N LEU A 718 -30.42 -7.92 -18.11
CA LEU A 718 -31.11 -8.79 -19.08
C LEU A 718 -31.59 -10.12 -18.45
N LEU A 719 -30.80 -10.72 -17.55
CA LEU A 719 -31.20 -11.94 -16.82
C LEU A 719 -32.38 -11.69 -15.86
N VAL A 720 -32.39 -10.55 -15.17
CA VAL A 720 -33.50 -10.15 -14.28
C VAL A 720 -34.77 -9.82 -15.07
N PHE A 721 -34.66 -9.21 -16.26
CA PHE A 721 -35.81 -9.01 -17.15
C PHE A 721 -36.34 -10.32 -17.75
N GLY A 722 -35.47 -11.22 -18.21
CA GLY A 722 -35.87 -12.50 -18.79
C GLY A 722 -36.62 -13.41 -17.81
N THR A 723 -36.15 -13.47 -16.56
CA THR A 723 -36.79 -14.24 -15.48
C THR A 723 -38.14 -13.66 -15.07
N SER A 724 -38.25 -12.34 -14.89
CA SER A 724 -39.52 -11.69 -14.51
C SER A 724 -40.60 -11.78 -15.62
N VAL A 725 -40.24 -11.68 -16.90
CA VAL A 725 -41.16 -11.94 -18.02
C VAL A 725 -41.63 -13.40 -18.02
N SER A 726 -40.74 -14.35 -17.75
CA SER A 726 -41.07 -15.79 -17.69
C SER A 726 -42.06 -16.12 -16.56
N VAL A 727 -41.85 -15.56 -15.36
CA VAL A 727 -42.77 -15.69 -14.22
C VAL A 727 -44.13 -15.04 -14.53
N TRP A 728 -44.16 -13.88 -15.19
CA TRP A 728 -45.41 -13.23 -15.60
C TRP A 728 -46.20 -14.05 -16.62
N GLN A 729 -45.54 -14.69 -17.58
CA GLN A 729 -46.20 -15.61 -18.52
C GLN A 729 -46.74 -16.86 -17.82
N TRP A 730 -46.00 -17.45 -16.88
CA TRP A 730 -46.44 -18.62 -16.11
C TRP A 730 -47.64 -18.31 -15.18
N CYS A 731 -47.63 -17.18 -14.50
CA CYS A 731 -48.78 -16.68 -13.71
C CYS A 731 -50.00 -16.31 -14.57
N ARG A 732 -49.84 -16.20 -15.90
CA ARG A 732 -50.90 -15.90 -16.86
C ARG A 732 -51.45 -17.15 -17.55
N SER A 733 -50.65 -18.20 -17.73
CA SER A 733 -51.13 -19.50 -18.26
C SER A 733 -51.87 -20.33 -17.22
N THR A 734 -51.57 -20.15 -15.93
CA THR A 734 -52.18 -20.87 -14.78
C THR A 734 -53.54 -20.29 -14.32
N LYS A 735 -54.17 -19.40 -15.10
CA LYS A 735 -55.48 -18.79 -14.82
C LYS A 735 -56.46 -18.88 -16.01
N ARG A 736 -56.49 -20.04 -16.68
CA ARG A 736 -57.51 -20.44 -17.65
C ARG A 736 -57.83 -21.92 -17.50
#